data_AF-A0A6L4YR05-F1
#
_entry.id   AF-A0A6L4YR05-F1
#
_cell.length_a   1.000
_cell.length_b   1.000
_cell.length_c   1.000
_cell.angle_alpha   90.00
_cell.angle_beta   90.00
_cell.angle_gamma   90.00
#
_symmetry.space_group_name_H-M   'P 1'
#
loop_
_entity.id
_entity.type
_entity.pdbx_description
1 polymer ?
#
loop_
_entity_poly.entity_id
_entity_poly.type
_entity_poly.pdbx_seq_one_letter_code
_entity_poly.pdbx_strand_id
1 'polypeptide(L)'
;MNLVDAQGCLPEGVTFTTQEQIDHFQTDYPGCTEIEGNVLIHGQDVSNLDGLSVLTAIGGELFIYTTGLPLNISGLMNLTTIGGNLIVQNNSLTKLSGLDHLVSVGGNVLIGSTTIESNLALTSIAGLNNLVSVGGDLQISLNVVLVNLNGLNRLTSIGGVLNISRNWSLSGIEGLQRLSQICEAMTIEWNPVLASLNGLDSLSSVGGNVWLKDNVNLAGIGSLQHLSSIEGNLLIRNTAITSLNGLQGLQHIPGYLFIESNPDLATLNGLNHLQSVGADVWINNNNSLMFTEGLETLNIIDGTLMVVYNPLLGSLSGFSGMNSINGDLYVGYNTSLTSLSGLDNVNPASVMNLSIIGNSSLTVCNISSICTILAAPSGNITIFNNGSGCDSPAELAESCGFSLPCPPAGAIMFLSQTDLDSFQMTYPQCSHIQGSVTISGADITNLSRLNQLTTISGNLVIGDVMFGGNPLLSDLDGLQNIAAIGGSLRVESNDLLQDFSGLHNLASIKSSLYVGDNASLISFAGLEHLTSIPGDLNVFINPALETLEGLENVTEVAWSLSLAQNGNLSDLTALHNLSVTGKNLLIASCGALTSLNGLDNLGRVGEDLEISACAAMTSLNGLDSLTEVGGQVRIQDNFALKNLDGLNNLGVIQDELLLTRNYQMDSITALGNLRILGGLGLSENPELKSLTGLEKVIATGTINISGCNGLAGLEGLDNLTTINDDLILTNNDGLERITELGKVELVSGLIRLNGNKLLTSLSGLNNIQPATLTELYLYENPSLSECEVQSICDYLGMVDKYYQIYGNAEACSSREKVMQACTIGIPDIPASGTLRFSPNPSRGIVFVEISEVPGSYTLTLSDVSGRQVLSKTVNGTSTTIDPGYLPAGLYFLTVTGNTNVRTGKLIKL
;
A
#
# COMPACT_ATOMS: atom_id res chain seq x y z
N MET A 1 -44.04 38.13 -40.54
CA MET A 1 -44.22 37.77 -39.12
C MET A 1 -42.82 37.40 -38.66
N ASN A 2 -42.20 38.26 -37.84
CA ASN A 2 -40.77 38.28 -37.60
C ASN A 2 -40.32 36.99 -36.90
N LEU A 3 -39.21 36.40 -37.38
CA LEU A 3 -38.40 35.46 -36.63
C LEU A 3 -37.87 36.20 -35.40
N VAL A 4 -38.29 35.77 -34.22
CA VAL A 4 -37.61 36.10 -32.97
C VAL A 4 -36.51 35.05 -32.88
N ASP A 5 -35.27 35.44 -33.16
CA ASP A 5 -34.12 34.58 -32.87
C ASP A 5 -34.14 34.25 -31.37
N ALA A 6 -33.97 32.96 -31.02
CA ALA A 6 -33.87 32.53 -29.64
C ALA A 6 -32.77 33.34 -28.95
N GLN A 7 -33.12 34.06 -27.89
CA GLN A 7 -32.15 34.87 -27.17
C GLN A 7 -31.43 33.97 -26.16
N GLY A 8 -30.24 33.49 -26.55
CA GLY A 8 -29.32 32.83 -25.64
C GLY A 8 -28.94 33.75 -24.49
N CYS A 9 -28.96 33.22 -23.28
CA CYS A 9 -28.53 33.93 -22.08
C CYS A 9 -27.69 33.02 -21.17
N LEU A 10 -26.99 33.62 -20.20
CA LEU A 10 -26.30 32.90 -19.13
C LEU A 10 -25.28 31.84 -19.65
N PRO A 11 -24.21 32.25 -20.36
CA PRO A 11 -23.16 31.33 -20.84
C PRO A 11 -22.42 30.59 -19.72
N GLU A 12 -22.33 31.21 -18.53
CA GLU A 12 -21.74 30.59 -17.34
C GLU A 12 -22.73 29.68 -16.58
N GLY A 13 -24.00 29.64 -16.99
CA GLY A 13 -25.06 28.91 -16.32
C GLY A 13 -25.75 29.67 -15.17
N VAL A 14 -26.60 28.95 -14.44
CA VAL A 14 -27.39 29.46 -13.31
C VAL A 14 -27.67 28.36 -12.29
N THR A 15 -27.64 28.74 -11.01
CA THR A 15 -28.00 27.88 -9.89
C THR A 15 -29.23 28.44 -9.17
N PHE A 16 -30.30 27.66 -9.13
CA PHE A 16 -31.53 27.94 -8.39
C PHE A 16 -31.52 27.20 -7.06
N THR A 17 -31.37 27.94 -5.96
CA THR A 17 -31.42 27.42 -4.58
C THR A 17 -32.69 27.79 -3.81
N THR A 18 -33.51 28.71 -4.33
CA THR A 18 -34.78 29.11 -3.72
C THR A 18 -35.92 29.19 -4.74
N GLN A 19 -37.17 29.08 -4.28
CA GLN A 19 -38.34 29.23 -5.15
C GLN A 19 -38.43 30.64 -5.75
N GLU A 20 -38.04 31.67 -4.98
CA GLU A 20 -38.07 33.06 -5.43
C GLU A 20 -37.19 33.30 -6.67
N GLN A 21 -36.00 32.65 -6.73
CA GLN A 21 -35.12 32.77 -7.90
C GLN A 21 -35.75 32.19 -9.18
N ILE A 22 -36.55 31.13 -9.03
CA ILE A 22 -37.28 30.52 -10.15
C ILE A 22 -38.41 31.44 -10.59
N ASP A 23 -39.20 31.94 -9.63
CA ASP A 23 -40.34 32.81 -9.89
C ASP A 23 -39.92 34.14 -10.54
N HIS A 24 -38.73 34.65 -10.19
CA HIS A 24 -38.18 35.88 -10.74
C HIS A 24 -37.36 35.70 -12.03
N PHE A 25 -37.11 34.48 -12.50
CA PHE A 25 -36.24 34.22 -13.66
C PHE A 25 -36.57 35.10 -14.88
N GLN A 26 -37.84 35.22 -15.24
CA GLN A 26 -38.25 36.05 -16.38
C GLN A 26 -38.18 37.57 -16.15
N THR A 27 -38.16 37.98 -14.89
CA THR A 27 -37.98 39.40 -14.51
C THR A 27 -36.49 39.76 -14.54
N ASP A 28 -35.64 38.86 -14.06
CA ASP A 28 -34.19 39.05 -14.01
C ASP A 28 -33.54 38.86 -15.39
N TYR A 29 -34.08 37.95 -16.21
CA TYR A 29 -33.58 37.62 -17.55
C TYR A 29 -34.69 37.67 -18.61
N PRO A 30 -35.27 38.86 -18.88
CA PRO A 30 -36.39 39.01 -19.79
C PRO A 30 -36.01 38.61 -21.22
N GLY A 31 -36.84 37.74 -21.82
CA GLY A 31 -36.65 37.25 -23.18
C GLY A 31 -35.72 36.03 -23.32
N CYS A 32 -35.12 35.54 -22.23
CA CYS A 32 -34.28 34.34 -22.30
C CYS A 32 -35.12 33.07 -22.54
N THR A 33 -34.88 32.43 -23.67
CA THR A 33 -35.51 31.16 -24.07
C THR A 33 -34.52 30.00 -24.13
N GLU A 34 -33.23 30.29 -24.03
CA GLU A 34 -32.15 29.32 -24.02
C GLU A 34 -31.09 29.74 -23.01
N ILE A 35 -30.76 28.84 -22.09
CA ILE A 35 -29.62 29.02 -21.18
C ILE A 35 -28.42 28.33 -21.81
N GLU A 36 -27.38 29.07 -22.17
CA GLU A 36 -26.20 28.53 -22.86
C GLU A 36 -25.34 27.63 -21.94
N GLY A 37 -25.23 27.99 -20.65
CA GLY A 37 -24.48 27.23 -19.65
C GLY A 37 -25.29 26.19 -18.87
N ASN A 38 -24.77 25.77 -17.71
CA ASN A 38 -25.38 24.75 -16.86
C ASN A 38 -26.55 25.29 -16.03
N VAL A 39 -27.59 24.48 -15.81
CA VAL A 39 -28.75 24.78 -14.96
C VAL A 39 -28.76 23.81 -13.78
N LEU A 40 -28.46 24.32 -12.59
CA LEU A 40 -28.48 23.55 -11.35
C LEU A 40 -29.68 23.96 -10.50
N ILE A 41 -30.54 23.02 -10.15
CA ILE A 41 -31.73 23.24 -9.34
C ILE A 41 -31.57 22.46 -8.04
N HIS A 42 -31.28 23.18 -6.95
CA HIS A 42 -31.18 22.58 -5.62
C HIS A 42 -31.58 23.52 -4.46
N GLY A 43 -32.84 23.42 -4.04
CA GLY A 43 -33.38 24.17 -2.90
C GLY A 43 -34.34 23.32 -2.06
N GLN A 44 -34.41 23.60 -0.76
CA GLN A 44 -35.33 22.92 0.16
C GLN A 44 -36.78 23.40 -0.01
N ASP A 45 -36.94 24.65 -0.46
CA ASP A 45 -38.21 25.36 -0.65
C ASP A 45 -38.69 25.38 -2.11
N VAL A 46 -37.87 24.90 -3.05
CA VAL A 46 -38.24 24.77 -4.47
C VAL A 46 -39.31 23.69 -4.60
N SER A 47 -40.51 24.10 -5.02
CA SER A 47 -41.70 23.24 -5.14
C SER A 47 -42.22 23.15 -6.58
N ASN A 48 -41.92 24.13 -7.43
CA ASN A 48 -42.26 24.10 -8.86
C ASN A 48 -41.25 24.85 -9.72
N LEU A 49 -41.22 24.54 -11.01
CA LEU A 49 -40.35 25.17 -12.00
C LEU A 49 -41.07 26.13 -12.96
N ASP A 50 -42.30 26.58 -12.66
CA ASP A 50 -43.19 27.23 -13.63
C ASP A 50 -42.60 28.52 -14.24
N GLY A 51 -41.74 29.23 -13.50
CA GLY A 51 -41.00 30.40 -13.99
C GLY A 51 -40.01 30.09 -15.13
N LEU A 52 -39.66 28.82 -15.36
CA LEU A 52 -38.77 28.37 -16.43
C LEU A 52 -39.52 27.95 -17.71
N SER A 53 -40.84 28.11 -17.77
CA SER A 53 -41.72 27.66 -18.87
C SER A 53 -41.42 28.22 -20.25
N VAL A 54 -40.58 29.25 -20.36
CA VAL A 54 -40.12 29.80 -21.65
C VAL A 54 -38.89 29.12 -22.22
N LEU A 55 -38.20 28.29 -21.45
CA LEU A 55 -37.00 27.62 -21.91
C LEU A 55 -37.35 26.54 -22.94
N THR A 56 -36.71 26.63 -24.10
CA THR A 56 -36.82 25.64 -25.18
C THR A 56 -35.56 24.80 -25.33
N ALA A 57 -34.42 25.30 -24.85
CA ALA A 57 -33.12 24.63 -24.87
C ALA A 57 -32.27 24.98 -23.64
N ILE A 58 -31.41 24.05 -23.23
CA ILE A 58 -30.30 24.28 -22.32
C ILE A 58 -29.03 23.81 -23.05
N GLY A 59 -28.05 24.69 -23.23
CA GLY A 59 -26.78 24.38 -23.89
C GLY A 59 -25.86 23.52 -23.03
N GLY A 60 -25.84 23.76 -21.72
CA GLY A 60 -25.10 22.98 -20.73
C GLY A 60 -25.89 21.80 -20.14
N GLU A 61 -25.56 21.46 -18.90
CA GLU A 61 -26.22 20.39 -18.12
C GLU A 61 -27.51 20.89 -17.45
N LEU A 62 -28.48 20.00 -17.26
CA LEU A 62 -29.63 20.20 -16.37
C LEU A 62 -29.50 19.24 -15.19
N PHE A 63 -29.22 19.78 -14.01
CA PHE A 63 -29.16 19.01 -12.77
C PHE A 63 -30.33 19.37 -11.84
N ILE A 64 -31.22 18.41 -11.61
CA ILE A 64 -32.36 18.52 -10.69
C ILE A 64 -32.07 17.70 -9.43
N TYR A 65 -31.87 18.39 -8.31
CA TYR A 65 -31.60 17.81 -6.99
C TYR A 65 -32.39 18.57 -5.91
N THR A 66 -33.52 18.05 -5.43
CA THR A 66 -34.31 18.74 -4.39
C THR A 66 -34.58 17.83 -3.21
N THR A 67 -34.12 18.25 -2.04
CA THR A 67 -34.40 17.56 -0.77
C THR A 67 -35.39 18.44 -0.03
N GLY A 68 -36.65 18.00 0.15
CA GLY A 68 -37.68 18.84 0.76
C GLY A 68 -39.08 18.59 0.23
N LEU A 69 -39.67 19.63 -0.36
CA LEU A 69 -41.06 19.62 -0.85
C LEU A 69 -41.27 18.71 -2.08
N PRO A 70 -42.51 18.24 -2.32
CA PRO A 70 -42.90 17.65 -3.60
C PRO A 70 -42.61 18.62 -4.74
N LEU A 71 -41.69 18.26 -5.65
CA LEU A 71 -41.30 19.06 -6.79
C LEU A 71 -42.23 18.81 -7.98
N ASN A 72 -42.69 19.88 -8.63
CA ASN A 72 -43.34 19.84 -9.93
C ASN A 72 -42.45 20.46 -11.01
N ILE A 73 -42.08 19.68 -12.04
CA ILE A 73 -41.22 20.13 -13.14
C ILE A 73 -41.99 20.55 -14.40
N SER A 74 -43.30 20.79 -14.33
CA SER A 74 -44.13 21.20 -15.48
C SER A 74 -43.63 22.44 -16.21
N GLY A 75 -42.94 23.33 -15.50
CA GLY A 75 -42.28 24.48 -16.10
C GLY A 75 -41.14 24.16 -17.07
N LEU A 76 -40.76 22.90 -17.28
CA LEU A 76 -39.81 22.51 -18.32
C LEU A 76 -40.49 21.99 -19.61
N MET A 77 -41.83 22.05 -19.70
CA MET A 77 -42.60 21.39 -20.77
C MET A 77 -42.23 21.81 -22.20
N ASN A 78 -41.65 23.00 -22.38
CA ASN A 78 -41.21 23.47 -23.70
C ASN A 78 -39.76 23.10 -24.05
N LEU A 79 -39.03 22.46 -23.12
CA LEU A 79 -37.65 22.05 -23.32
C LEU A 79 -37.59 20.91 -24.35
N THR A 80 -36.83 21.14 -25.42
CA THR A 80 -36.67 20.18 -26.53
C THR A 80 -35.28 19.57 -26.60
N THR A 81 -34.25 20.29 -26.14
CA THR A 81 -32.86 19.84 -26.19
C THR A 81 -32.10 20.22 -24.93
N ILE A 82 -31.23 19.31 -24.49
CA ILE A 82 -30.18 19.58 -23.50
C ILE A 82 -28.84 19.24 -24.17
N GLY A 83 -27.91 20.19 -24.23
CA GLY A 83 -26.61 19.98 -24.87
C GLY A 83 -25.66 19.14 -24.03
N GLY A 84 -25.69 19.31 -22.70
CA GLY A 84 -24.93 18.52 -21.74
C GLY A 84 -25.72 17.34 -21.14
N ASN A 85 -25.49 17.08 -19.85
CA ASN A 85 -26.10 15.99 -19.10
C ASN A 85 -27.51 16.35 -18.59
N LEU A 86 -28.43 15.39 -18.56
CA LEU A 86 -29.67 15.43 -17.77
C LEU A 86 -29.47 14.59 -16.51
N ILE A 87 -29.46 15.22 -15.34
CA ILE A 87 -29.24 14.56 -14.05
C ILE A 87 -30.47 14.77 -13.17
N VAL A 88 -31.15 13.69 -12.79
CA VAL A 88 -32.33 13.70 -11.91
C VAL A 88 -32.05 12.80 -10.72
N GLN A 89 -31.70 13.40 -9.58
CA GLN A 89 -31.28 12.67 -8.37
C GLN A 89 -31.91 13.22 -7.10
N ASN A 90 -32.20 12.33 -6.16
CA ASN A 90 -32.66 12.64 -4.81
C ASN A 90 -33.88 13.56 -4.76
N ASN A 91 -34.82 13.40 -5.70
CA ASN A 91 -36.04 14.21 -5.75
C ASN A 91 -37.24 13.48 -5.14
N SER A 92 -38.26 14.26 -4.82
CA SER A 92 -39.62 13.83 -4.45
C SER A 92 -40.51 13.51 -5.67
N LEU A 93 -39.94 13.51 -6.88
CA LEU A 93 -40.66 13.30 -8.13
C LEU A 93 -41.28 11.90 -8.21
N THR A 94 -42.57 11.84 -8.54
CA THR A 94 -43.24 10.57 -8.84
C THR A 94 -43.19 10.20 -10.32
N LYS A 95 -43.00 11.20 -11.19
CA LYS A 95 -42.93 11.14 -12.65
C LYS A 95 -42.03 12.25 -13.19
N LEU A 96 -41.64 12.18 -14.45
CA LEU A 96 -40.87 13.23 -15.16
C LEU A 96 -41.74 14.08 -16.10
N SER A 97 -43.06 14.11 -15.88
CA SER A 97 -44.00 14.95 -16.64
C SER A 97 -43.62 16.42 -16.48
N GLY A 98 -43.34 17.07 -17.61
CA GLY A 98 -42.58 18.32 -17.69
C GLY A 98 -41.39 18.22 -18.62
N LEU A 99 -40.87 17.02 -18.92
CA LEU A 99 -39.85 16.81 -19.97
C LEU A 99 -40.44 16.27 -21.28
N ASP A 100 -41.77 16.31 -21.42
CA ASP A 100 -42.54 15.60 -22.46
C ASP A 100 -42.13 15.91 -23.91
N HIS A 101 -41.54 17.07 -24.17
CA HIS A 101 -41.07 17.49 -25.49
C HIS A 101 -39.56 17.33 -25.70
N LEU A 102 -38.82 16.79 -24.73
CA LEU A 102 -37.39 16.57 -24.85
C LEU A 102 -37.12 15.51 -25.93
N VAL A 103 -36.37 15.89 -26.96
CA VAL A 103 -36.05 15.05 -28.14
C VAL A 103 -34.65 14.48 -28.05
N SER A 104 -33.68 15.23 -27.54
CA SER A 104 -32.29 14.79 -27.46
C SER A 104 -31.56 15.37 -26.24
N VAL A 105 -30.69 14.54 -25.66
CA VAL A 105 -29.69 14.94 -24.67
C VAL A 105 -28.32 14.65 -25.27
N GLY A 106 -27.46 15.67 -25.35
CA GLY A 106 -26.12 15.57 -25.97
C GLY A 106 -25.12 14.81 -25.10
N GLY A 107 -25.24 14.89 -23.77
CA GLY A 107 -24.48 14.11 -22.80
C GLY A 107 -25.23 12.91 -22.25
N ASN A 108 -25.01 12.64 -20.96
CA ASN A 108 -25.58 11.53 -20.21
C ASN A 108 -27.00 11.84 -19.71
N VAL A 109 -27.85 10.82 -19.62
CA VAL A 109 -29.11 10.83 -18.88
C VAL A 109 -28.95 9.99 -17.63
N LEU A 110 -28.88 10.63 -16.47
CA LEU A 110 -28.66 10.00 -15.17
C LEU A 110 -29.93 10.13 -14.31
N ILE A 111 -30.72 9.07 -14.20
CA ILE A 111 -31.93 9.00 -13.38
C ILE A 111 -31.66 8.13 -12.16
N GLY A 112 -31.49 8.79 -11.03
CA GLY A 112 -31.08 8.19 -9.76
C GLY A 112 -29.55 8.17 -9.60
N SER A 113 -29.04 7.40 -8.65
CA SER A 113 -27.65 7.50 -8.17
C SER A 113 -26.90 6.18 -8.30
N THR A 114 -25.58 6.22 -8.19
CA THR A 114 -24.69 5.04 -8.13
C THR A 114 -24.33 4.63 -6.70
N THR A 115 -24.51 5.52 -5.71
CA THR A 115 -23.98 5.32 -4.34
C THR A 115 -25.05 5.20 -3.26
N ILE A 116 -26.21 5.85 -3.42
CA ILE A 116 -27.28 5.89 -2.42
C ILE A 116 -28.65 5.78 -3.09
N GLU A 117 -29.63 5.21 -2.38
CA GLU A 117 -31.00 5.17 -2.89
C GLU A 117 -31.46 6.58 -3.30
N SER A 118 -32.08 6.69 -4.47
CA SER A 118 -32.36 7.99 -5.10
C SER A 118 -33.73 7.97 -5.76
N ASN A 119 -34.41 9.11 -5.78
CA ASN A 119 -35.76 9.25 -6.31
C ASN A 119 -36.73 8.17 -5.77
N LEU A 120 -36.80 8.04 -4.45
CA LEU A 120 -37.57 6.99 -3.74
C LEU A 120 -39.07 6.96 -4.09
N ALA A 121 -39.60 8.05 -4.66
CA ALA A 121 -40.99 8.18 -5.07
C ALA A 121 -41.23 7.95 -6.58
N LEU A 122 -40.18 7.79 -7.39
CA LEU A 122 -40.27 7.78 -8.85
C LEU A 122 -40.83 6.45 -9.37
N THR A 123 -42.14 6.43 -9.59
CA THR A 123 -42.87 5.26 -10.08
C THR A 123 -42.80 5.09 -11.60
N SER A 124 -42.46 6.15 -12.34
CA SER A 124 -42.45 6.15 -13.81
C SER A 124 -41.53 7.24 -14.35
N ILE A 125 -40.84 6.96 -15.45
CA ILE A 125 -40.07 7.94 -16.23
C ILE A 125 -40.88 8.55 -17.39
N ALA A 126 -42.20 8.40 -17.35
CA ALA A 126 -43.10 9.11 -18.25
C ALA A 126 -42.82 10.62 -18.17
N GLY A 127 -42.63 11.22 -19.34
CA GLY A 127 -41.97 12.52 -19.48
C GLY A 127 -40.87 12.45 -20.54
N LEU A 128 -40.16 11.33 -20.69
CA LEU A 128 -39.12 11.20 -21.72
C LEU A 128 -39.62 10.66 -23.06
N ASN A 129 -40.95 10.63 -23.29
CA ASN A 129 -41.59 9.85 -24.36
C ASN A 129 -41.15 10.22 -25.78
N ASN A 130 -40.61 11.42 -25.97
CA ASN A 130 -40.12 11.93 -27.24
C ASN A 130 -38.60 11.87 -27.40
N LEU A 131 -37.88 11.39 -26.38
CA LEU A 131 -36.43 11.24 -26.43
C LEU A 131 -36.07 10.19 -27.49
N VAL A 132 -35.32 10.62 -28.51
CA VAL A 132 -34.90 9.78 -29.64
C VAL A 132 -33.47 9.28 -29.45
N SER A 133 -32.58 10.10 -28.86
CA SER A 133 -31.18 9.75 -28.67
C SER A 133 -30.60 10.34 -27.39
N VAL A 134 -29.70 9.58 -26.78
CA VAL A 134 -28.78 10.04 -25.73
C VAL A 134 -27.37 10.00 -26.29
N GLY A 135 -26.65 11.12 -26.24
CA GLY A 135 -25.30 11.21 -26.81
C GLY A 135 -24.22 10.53 -25.96
N GLY A 136 -24.42 10.46 -24.64
CA GLY A 136 -23.59 9.70 -23.70
C GLY A 136 -24.32 8.51 -23.07
N ASP A 137 -24.14 8.31 -21.78
CA ASP A 137 -24.69 7.20 -20.99
C ASP A 137 -26.18 7.36 -20.69
N LEU A 138 -26.94 6.28 -20.71
CA LEU A 138 -28.26 6.19 -20.08
C LEU A 138 -28.16 5.36 -18.81
N GLN A 139 -28.17 6.04 -17.66
CA GLN A 139 -28.19 5.41 -16.35
C GLN A 139 -29.57 5.54 -15.71
N ILE A 140 -30.16 4.41 -15.33
CA ILE A 140 -31.38 4.32 -14.54
C ILE A 140 -31.07 3.42 -13.36
N SER A 141 -30.82 4.03 -12.20
CA SER A 141 -30.34 3.27 -11.05
C SER A 141 -30.87 3.74 -9.72
N LEU A 142 -31.03 2.80 -8.79
CA LEU A 142 -31.45 3.07 -7.41
C LEU A 142 -32.83 3.74 -7.28
N ASN A 143 -33.72 3.61 -8.29
CA ASN A 143 -35.11 4.07 -8.25
C ASN A 143 -36.00 2.93 -7.73
N VAL A 144 -36.03 2.74 -6.42
CA VAL A 144 -36.54 1.52 -5.76
C VAL A 144 -38.01 1.15 -6.07
N VAL A 145 -38.86 2.13 -6.39
CA VAL A 145 -40.29 1.92 -6.72
C VAL A 145 -40.60 1.99 -8.23
N LEU A 146 -39.60 2.17 -9.10
CA LEU A 146 -39.79 2.23 -10.55
C LEU A 146 -40.15 0.83 -11.08
N VAL A 147 -41.26 0.71 -11.81
CA VAL A 147 -41.82 -0.59 -12.23
C VAL A 147 -41.45 -0.98 -13.66
N ASN A 148 -41.31 0.01 -14.55
CA ASN A 148 -40.92 -0.18 -15.95
C ASN A 148 -40.29 1.10 -16.53
N LEU A 149 -39.79 1.02 -17.76
CA LEU A 149 -39.14 2.13 -18.47
C LEU A 149 -40.06 2.82 -19.49
N ASN A 150 -41.39 2.66 -19.34
CA ASN A 150 -42.34 3.34 -20.22
C ASN A 150 -42.16 4.85 -20.06
N GLY A 151 -41.78 5.46 -21.16
CA GLY A 151 -41.16 6.78 -21.16
C GLY A 151 -40.04 6.86 -22.19
N LEU A 152 -39.40 5.75 -22.57
CA LEU A 152 -38.30 5.76 -23.56
C LEU A 152 -38.71 5.25 -24.95
N ASN A 153 -40.01 5.17 -25.25
CA ASN A 153 -40.58 4.44 -26.40
C ASN A 153 -40.11 4.89 -27.81
N ARG A 154 -39.40 6.02 -27.89
CA ARG A 154 -38.83 6.59 -29.13
C ARG A 154 -37.31 6.54 -29.18
N LEU A 155 -36.65 6.10 -28.11
CA LEU A 155 -35.20 6.01 -28.02
C LEU A 155 -34.69 4.97 -29.01
N THR A 156 -33.83 5.38 -29.94
CA THR A 156 -33.25 4.51 -30.97
C THR A 156 -31.78 4.20 -30.74
N SER A 157 -31.06 5.10 -30.09
CA SER A 157 -29.61 4.98 -29.89
C SER A 157 -29.12 5.59 -28.59
N ILE A 158 -28.13 4.94 -27.98
CA ILE A 158 -27.36 5.43 -26.83
C ILE A 158 -25.89 5.51 -27.27
N GLY A 159 -25.29 6.71 -27.17
CA GLY A 159 -23.92 6.96 -27.59
C GLY A 159 -22.85 6.47 -26.61
N GLY A 160 -23.21 6.23 -25.34
CA GLY A 160 -22.37 5.63 -24.31
C GLY A 160 -22.94 4.30 -23.80
N VAL A 161 -22.93 4.15 -22.47
CA VAL A 161 -23.34 2.94 -21.74
C VAL A 161 -24.83 2.96 -21.41
N LEU A 162 -25.52 1.82 -21.60
CA LEU A 162 -26.81 1.56 -20.97
C LEU A 162 -26.59 0.90 -19.61
N ASN A 163 -26.95 1.58 -18.51
CA ASN A 163 -26.87 1.04 -17.16
C ASN A 163 -28.25 1.04 -16.50
N ILE A 164 -28.82 -0.15 -16.30
CA ILE A 164 -30.07 -0.36 -15.56
C ILE A 164 -29.73 -1.16 -14.31
N SER A 165 -29.59 -0.50 -13.17
CA SER A 165 -29.10 -1.16 -11.97
C SER A 165 -29.85 -0.83 -10.67
N ARG A 166 -30.01 -1.83 -9.80
CA ARG A 166 -30.54 -1.62 -8.44
C ARG A 166 -31.95 -0.98 -8.42
N ASN A 167 -32.79 -1.24 -9.42
CA ASN A 167 -34.19 -0.80 -9.43
C ASN A 167 -35.07 -1.95 -8.91
N TRP A 168 -35.30 -1.97 -7.59
CA TRP A 168 -35.80 -3.17 -6.91
C TRP A 168 -37.22 -3.60 -7.31
N SER A 169 -38.07 -2.66 -7.73
CA SER A 169 -39.43 -2.95 -8.19
C SER A 169 -39.53 -3.11 -9.72
N LEU A 170 -38.43 -2.99 -10.46
CA LEU A 170 -38.43 -3.01 -11.91
C LEU A 170 -38.73 -4.43 -12.40
N SER A 171 -39.93 -4.63 -12.94
CA SER A 171 -40.38 -5.95 -13.43
C SER A 171 -40.09 -6.18 -14.90
N GLY A 172 -39.89 -5.10 -15.67
CA GLY A 172 -39.66 -5.13 -17.10
C GLY A 172 -38.98 -3.86 -17.60
N ILE A 173 -38.39 -3.95 -18.80
CA ILE A 173 -37.72 -2.83 -19.49
C ILE A 173 -38.50 -2.38 -20.73
N GLU A 174 -39.82 -2.59 -20.72
CA GLU A 174 -40.70 -2.02 -21.73
C GLU A 174 -40.52 -0.50 -21.74
N GLY A 175 -40.41 0.06 -22.94
CA GLY A 175 -39.96 1.43 -23.17
C GLY A 175 -38.77 1.47 -24.12
N LEU A 176 -37.92 0.43 -24.15
CA LEU A 176 -36.74 0.40 -25.01
C LEU A 176 -36.96 -0.22 -26.40
N GLN A 177 -38.21 -0.49 -26.82
CA GLN A 177 -38.53 -1.35 -27.97
C GLN A 177 -37.90 -0.91 -29.31
N ARG A 178 -37.52 0.36 -29.42
CA ARG A 178 -36.89 0.94 -30.62
C ARG A 178 -35.37 1.08 -30.53
N LEU A 179 -34.78 0.78 -29.38
CA LEU A 179 -33.35 0.87 -29.17
C LEU A 179 -32.67 -0.19 -30.04
N SER A 180 -31.97 0.26 -31.08
CA SER A 180 -31.28 -0.62 -32.02
C SER A 180 -29.78 -0.68 -31.78
N GLN A 181 -29.21 0.35 -31.15
CA GLN A 181 -27.76 0.49 -30.99
C GLN A 181 -27.37 1.07 -29.63
N ILE A 182 -26.36 0.45 -29.02
CA ILE A 182 -25.62 0.97 -27.87
C ILE A 182 -24.15 1.04 -28.31
N CYS A 183 -23.56 2.24 -28.30
CA CYS A 183 -22.23 2.44 -28.86
C CYS A 183 -21.10 1.97 -27.93
N GLU A 184 -21.32 1.91 -26.62
CA GLU A 184 -20.37 1.33 -25.66
C GLU A 184 -20.95 0.06 -25.02
N ALA A 185 -21.16 0.03 -23.71
CA ALA A 185 -21.55 -1.19 -22.98
C ALA A 185 -23.03 -1.23 -22.58
N MET A 186 -23.55 -2.43 -22.33
CA MET A 186 -24.86 -2.68 -21.73
C MET A 186 -24.69 -3.42 -20.41
N THR A 187 -25.13 -2.80 -19.31
CA THR A 187 -25.16 -3.38 -17.97
C THR A 187 -26.58 -3.39 -17.43
N ILE A 188 -27.11 -4.58 -17.14
CA ILE A 188 -28.38 -4.77 -16.45
C ILE A 188 -28.08 -5.61 -15.21
N GLU A 189 -28.17 -5.00 -14.02
CA GLU A 189 -27.78 -5.67 -12.79
C GLU A 189 -28.60 -5.34 -11.55
N TRP A 190 -28.68 -6.26 -10.59
CA TRP A 190 -29.35 -6.01 -9.30
C TRP A 190 -30.81 -5.55 -9.43
N ASN A 191 -31.56 -6.05 -10.42
CA ASN A 191 -33.01 -5.81 -10.54
C ASN A 191 -33.75 -7.11 -10.18
N PRO A 192 -33.97 -7.40 -8.89
CA PRO A 192 -34.42 -8.71 -8.42
C PRO A 192 -35.81 -9.12 -8.92
N VAL A 193 -36.67 -8.20 -9.34
CA VAL A 193 -38.03 -8.48 -9.85
C VAL A 193 -38.06 -8.60 -11.39
N LEU A 194 -36.98 -8.21 -12.07
CA LEU A 194 -36.93 -8.19 -13.53
C LEU A 194 -37.06 -9.60 -14.09
N ALA A 195 -38.18 -9.88 -14.78
CA ALA A 195 -38.51 -11.22 -15.23
C ALA A 195 -38.05 -11.50 -16.67
N SER A 196 -37.92 -10.47 -17.50
CA SER A 196 -37.54 -10.59 -18.91
C SER A 196 -36.88 -9.31 -19.42
N LEU A 197 -36.16 -9.42 -20.54
CA LEU A 197 -35.62 -8.27 -21.28
C LEU A 197 -36.56 -7.78 -22.39
N ASN A 198 -37.86 -8.04 -22.30
CA ASN A 198 -38.84 -7.56 -23.27
C ASN A 198 -38.77 -6.04 -23.37
N GLY A 199 -38.54 -5.53 -24.58
CA GLY A 199 -38.10 -4.15 -24.77
C GLY A 199 -36.79 -4.03 -25.54
N LEU A 200 -35.94 -5.06 -25.60
CA LEU A 200 -34.69 -5.03 -26.38
C LEU A 200 -34.80 -5.72 -27.75
N ASP A 201 -36.03 -5.93 -28.23
CA ASP A 201 -36.31 -6.70 -29.45
C ASP A 201 -35.71 -6.11 -30.73
N SER A 202 -35.37 -4.82 -30.75
CA SER A 202 -34.73 -4.17 -31.91
C SER A 202 -33.20 -4.09 -31.80
N LEU A 203 -32.61 -4.47 -30.66
CA LEU A 203 -31.19 -4.27 -30.39
C LEU A 203 -30.36 -5.18 -31.31
N SER A 204 -29.56 -4.58 -32.19
CA SER A 204 -28.74 -5.32 -33.16
C SER A 204 -27.25 -5.37 -32.82
N SER A 205 -26.75 -4.37 -32.08
CA SER A 205 -25.32 -4.26 -31.78
C SER A 205 -25.04 -3.52 -30.46
N VAL A 206 -24.03 -3.98 -29.74
CA VAL A 206 -23.46 -3.31 -28.56
C VAL A 206 -21.95 -3.12 -28.79
N GLY A 207 -21.45 -1.88 -28.80
CA GLY A 207 -20.05 -1.58 -29.11
C GLY A 207 -19.04 -1.89 -27.99
N GLY A 208 -19.43 -2.68 -26.99
CA GLY A 208 -18.65 -2.98 -25.81
C GLY A 208 -19.21 -4.18 -25.05
N ASN A 209 -19.09 -4.15 -23.72
CA ASN A 209 -19.48 -5.27 -22.86
C ASN A 209 -21.00 -5.45 -22.78
N VAL A 210 -21.46 -6.70 -22.69
CA VAL A 210 -22.83 -7.06 -22.32
C VAL A 210 -22.80 -7.81 -20.99
N TRP A 211 -23.32 -7.18 -19.94
CA TRP A 211 -23.37 -7.71 -18.59
C TRP A 211 -24.82 -7.86 -18.12
N LEU A 212 -25.24 -9.11 -17.94
CA LEU A 212 -26.51 -9.49 -17.33
C LEU A 212 -26.21 -10.21 -16.02
N LYS A 213 -26.17 -9.48 -14.89
CA LYS A 213 -25.74 -10.08 -13.62
C LYS A 213 -26.66 -9.74 -12.46
N ASP A 214 -26.85 -10.67 -11.53
CA ASP A 214 -27.58 -10.43 -10.28
C ASP A 214 -29.06 -9.99 -10.50
N ASN A 215 -29.70 -10.52 -11.55
CA ASN A 215 -31.13 -10.36 -11.82
C ASN A 215 -31.83 -11.70 -11.56
N VAL A 216 -32.01 -12.02 -10.28
CA VAL A 216 -32.34 -13.38 -9.81
C VAL A 216 -33.65 -13.96 -10.34
N ASN A 217 -34.58 -13.15 -10.86
CA ASN A 217 -35.84 -13.61 -11.47
C ASN A 217 -35.85 -13.52 -13.01
N LEU A 218 -34.73 -13.11 -13.63
CA LEU A 218 -34.66 -12.99 -15.08
C LEU A 218 -34.68 -14.38 -15.70
N ALA A 219 -35.82 -14.76 -16.25
CA ALA A 219 -36.08 -16.13 -16.72
C ALA A 219 -35.79 -16.34 -18.22
N GLY A 220 -35.59 -15.26 -18.98
CA GLY A 220 -35.28 -15.36 -20.41
C GLY A 220 -34.75 -14.07 -21.04
N ILE A 221 -33.92 -14.26 -22.06
CA ILE A 221 -33.25 -13.20 -22.84
C ILE A 221 -33.63 -13.23 -24.32
N GLY A 222 -34.75 -13.87 -24.67
CA GLY A 222 -35.16 -14.10 -26.06
C GLY A 222 -35.37 -12.84 -26.90
N SER A 223 -35.63 -11.69 -26.26
CA SER A 223 -35.70 -10.40 -26.95
C SER A 223 -34.37 -9.99 -27.59
N LEU A 224 -33.24 -10.55 -27.18
CA LEU A 224 -31.93 -10.27 -27.79
C LEU A 224 -31.72 -10.97 -29.15
N GLN A 225 -32.70 -11.70 -29.69
CA GLN A 225 -32.59 -12.51 -30.91
C GLN A 225 -32.02 -11.81 -32.16
N HIS A 226 -32.02 -10.48 -32.20
CA HIS A 226 -31.46 -9.68 -33.30
C HIS A 226 -30.05 -9.15 -33.01
N LEU A 227 -29.50 -9.37 -31.81
CA LEU A 227 -28.15 -9.00 -31.44
C LEU A 227 -27.15 -9.85 -32.23
N SER A 228 -26.50 -9.23 -33.22
CA SER A 228 -25.56 -9.89 -34.12
C SER A 228 -24.10 -9.65 -33.77
N SER A 229 -23.80 -8.56 -33.05
CA SER A 229 -22.42 -8.22 -32.69
C SER A 229 -22.30 -7.58 -31.31
N ILE A 230 -21.21 -7.94 -30.63
CA ILE A 230 -20.67 -7.23 -29.49
C ILE A 230 -19.18 -6.98 -29.73
N GLU A 231 -18.65 -5.85 -29.26
CA GLU A 231 -17.20 -5.54 -29.42
C GLU A 231 -16.41 -5.74 -28.11
N GLY A 232 -17.04 -6.27 -27.06
CA GLY A 232 -16.43 -6.51 -25.76
C GLY A 232 -16.68 -7.90 -25.20
N ASN A 233 -16.89 -7.96 -23.89
CA ASN A 233 -17.10 -9.18 -23.12
C ASN A 233 -18.59 -9.52 -22.96
N LEU A 234 -18.91 -10.81 -22.81
CA LEU A 234 -20.25 -11.29 -22.45
C LEU A 234 -20.22 -11.95 -21.06
N LEU A 235 -20.96 -11.37 -20.11
CA LEU A 235 -21.15 -11.92 -18.76
C LEU A 235 -22.64 -12.17 -18.50
N ILE A 236 -22.98 -13.40 -18.13
CA ILE A 236 -24.30 -13.79 -17.67
C ILE A 236 -24.16 -14.50 -16.33
N ARG A 237 -24.62 -13.85 -15.25
CA ARG A 237 -24.41 -14.35 -13.89
C ARG A 237 -25.61 -14.20 -12.97
N ASN A 238 -25.88 -15.21 -12.13
CA ASN A 238 -26.88 -15.08 -11.07
C ASN A 238 -28.26 -14.64 -11.60
N THR A 239 -28.75 -15.38 -12.59
CA THR A 239 -30.08 -15.19 -13.22
C THR A 239 -30.87 -16.50 -13.20
N ALA A 240 -32.19 -16.43 -13.43
CA ALA A 240 -33.08 -17.59 -13.53
C ALA A 240 -33.27 -18.08 -14.97
N ILE A 241 -32.36 -17.73 -15.90
CA ILE A 241 -32.50 -18.12 -17.30
C ILE A 241 -32.36 -19.64 -17.43
N THR A 242 -33.18 -20.23 -18.31
CA THR A 242 -33.14 -21.68 -18.54
C THR A 242 -32.36 -22.07 -19.79
N SER A 243 -32.10 -21.11 -20.69
CA SER A 243 -31.31 -21.26 -21.92
C SER A 243 -30.75 -19.90 -22.36
N LEU A 244 -29.82 -19.90 -23.30
CA LEU A 244 -29.24 -18.70 -23.92
C LEU A 244 -29.98 -18.29 -25.21
N ASN A 245 -31.18 -18.82 -25.44
CA ASN A 245 -32.00 -18.44 -26.58
C ASN A 245 -32.26 -16.93 -26.57
N GLY A 246 -31.87 -16.28 -27.66
CA GLY A 246 -31.70 -14.82 -27.76
C GLY A 246 -30.32 -14.46 -28.28
N LEU A 247 -29.30 -15.31 -28.10
CA LEU A 247 -27.92 -14.99 -28.51
C LEU A 247 -27.49 -15.63 -29.84
N GLN A 248 -28.43 -16.16 -30.64
CA GLN A 248 -28.12 -16.96 -31.84
C GLN A 248 -27.48 -16.14 -32.97
N GLY A 249 -27.55 -14.81 -32.89
CA GLY A 249 -26.89 -13.91 -33.85
C GLY A 249 -25.38 -13.78 -33.63
N LEU A 250 -24.86 -14.10 -32.44
CA LEU A 250 -23.45 -13.91 -32.10
C LEU A 250 -22.58 -14.98 -32.74
N GLN A 251 -21.61 -14.54 -33.55
CA GLN A 251 -20.59 -15.40 -34.16
C GLN A 251 -19.21 -15.26 -33.51
N HIS A 252 -18.91 -14.08 -32.97
CA HIS A 252 -17.63 -13.79 -32.33
C HIS A 252 -17.86 -12.99 -31.07
N ILE A 253 -17.09 -13.29 -30.03
CA ILE A 253 -16.98 -12.49 -28.81
C ILE A 253 -15.50 -12.07 -28.71
N PRO A 254 -15.15 -10.80 -28.97
CA PRO A 254 -13.74 -10.38 -28.92
C PRO A 254 -13.11 -10.47 -27.54
N GLY A 255 -13.91 -10.32 -26.47
CA GLY A 255 -13.48 -10.46 -25.08
C GLY A 255 -13.74 -11.85 -24.51
N TYR A 256 -14.05 -11.92 -23.21
CA TYR A 256 -14.39 -13.16 -22.50
C TYR A 256 -15.88 -13.52 -22.61
N LEU A 257 -16.19 -14.80 -22.44
CA LEU A 257 -17.52 -15.36 -22.28
C LEU A 257 -17.66 -16.04 -20.91
N PHE A 258 -18.36 -15.40 -19.99
CA PHE A 258 -18.60 -15.91 -18.63
C PHE A 258 -20.07 -16.22 -18.41
N ILE A 259 -20.35 -17.48 -18.06
CA ILE A 259 -21.67 -18.03 -17.76
C ILE A 259 -21.60 -18.66 -16.37
N GLU A 260 -22.05 -17.91 -15.37
CA GLU A 260 -21.73 -18.20 -13.98
C GLU A 260 -22.95 -18.22 -13.07
N SER A 261 -23.05 -19.20 -12.18
CA SER A 261 -24.05 -19.16 -11.11
C SER A 261 -25.50 -18.97 -11.60
N ASN A 262 -25.87 -19.54 -12.75
CA ASN A 262 -27.25 -19.51 -13.25
C ASN A 262 -27.90 -20.87 -12.91
N PRO A 263 -28.57 -20.99 -11.75
CA PRO A 263 -28.99 -22.29 -11.21
C PRO A 263 -29.99 -23.04 -12.09
N ASP A 264 -30.80 -22.33 -12.88
CA ASP A 264 -31.84 -22.91 -13.74
C ASP A 264 -31.39 -23.16 -15.19
N LEU A 265 -30.15 -22.74 -15.54
CA LEU A 265 -29.63 -22.88 -16.90
C LEU A 265 -29.36 -24.35 -17.22
N ALA A 266 -30.17 -24.95 -18.10
CA ALA A 266 -30.10 -26.36 -18.43
C ALA A 266 -29.24 -26.68 -19.67
N THR A 267 -28.99 -25.69 -20.52
CA THR A 267 -28.35 -25.83 -21.83
C THR A 267 -27.72 -24.51 -22.28
N LEU A 268 -26.65 -24.58 -23.09
CA LEU A 268 -26.03 -23.42 -23.74
C LEU A 268 -26.63 -23.10 -25.12
N ASN A 269 -27.71 -23.80 -25.49
CA ASN A 269 -28.50 -23.51 -26.69
C ASN A 269 -28.84 -22.02 -26.75
N GLY A 270 -28.48 -21.41 -27.86
CA GLY A 270 -28.41 -19.96 -28.00
C GLY A 270 -27.09 -19.52 -28.61
N LEU A 271 -26.00 -20.22 -28.33
CA LEU A 271 -24.67 -19.92 -28.86
C LEU A 271 -24.28 -20.74 -30.09
N ASN A 272 -25.23 -21.42 -30.74
CA ASN A 272 -24.99 -22.45 -31.78
C ASN A 272 -24.25 -21.96 -33.04
N HIS A 273 -24.01 -20.66 -33.17
CA HIS A 273 -23.26 -20.05 -34.28
C HIS A 273 -21.96 -19.37 -33.82
N LEU A 274 -21.64 -19.44 -32.53
CA LEU A 274 -20.43 -18.85 -31.97
C LEU A 274 -19.21 -19.63 -32.49
N GLN A 275 -18.28 -18.94 -33.11
CA GLN A 275 -17.08 -19.49 -33.76
C GLN A 275 -15.80 -19.20 -33.00
N SER A 276 -15.72 -18.05 -32.32
CA SER A 276 -14.52 -17.69 -31.55
C SER A 276 -14.81 -16.82 -30.33
N VAL A 277 -13.99 -17.00 -29.30
CA VAL A 277 -13.88 -16.12 -28.13
C VAL A 277 -12.43 -15.62 -28.05
N GLY A 278 -12.22 -14.31 -27.98
CA GLY A 278 -10.89 -13.69 -28.03
C GLY A 278 -10.16 -13.59 -26.68
N ALA A 279 -10.79 -14.08 -25.61
CA ALA A 279 -10.18 -14.26 -24.29
C ALA A 279 -10.77 -15.52 -23.61
N ASP A 280 -11.02 -15.48 -22.31
CA ASP A 280 -11.42 -16.63 -21.51
C ASP A 280 -12.89 -17.06 -21.72
N VAL A 281 -13.15 -18.37 -21.57
CA VAL A 281 -14.50 -18.96 -21.50
C VAL A 281 -14.67 -19.64 -20.15
N TRP A 282 -15.55 -19.10 -19.29
CA TRP A 282 -15.86 -19.68 -17.99
C TRP A 282 -17.31 -20.14 -17.93
N ILE A 283 -17.51 -21.43 -17.66
CA ILE A 283 -18.81 -22.05 -17.43
C ILE A 283 -18.78 -22.63 -16.02
N ASN A 284 -19.28 -21.86 -15.06
CA ASN A 284 -19.19 -22.25 -13.65
C ASN A 284 -20.50 -22.16 -12.87
N ASN A 285 -20.66 -23.04 -11.87
CA ASN A 285 -21.78 -23.01 -10.93
C ASN A 285 -23.19 -23.00 -11.57
N ASN A 286 -23.36 -23.61 -12.75
CA ASN A 286 -24.67 -23.72 -13.39
C ASN A 286 -25.30 -25.08 -13.03
N ASN A 287 -25.96 -25.13 -11.87
CA ASN A 287 -26.36 -26.39 -11.23
C ASN A 287 -27.28 -27.29 -12.08
N SER A 288 -28.12 -26.70 -12.94
CA SER A 288 -29.02 -27.44 -13.84
C SER A 288 -28.39 -27.81 -15.19
N LEU A 289 -27.17 -27.36 -15.49
CA LEU A 289 -26.56 -27.54 -16.80
C LEU A 289 -26.21 -29.02 -17.01
N MET A 290 -26.91 -29.66 -17.95
CA MET A 290 -26.72 -31.09 -18.22
C MET A 290 -25.73 -31.36 -19.35
N PHE A 291 -25.67 -30.46 -20.34
CA PHE A 291 -24.88 -30.62 -21.56
C PHE A 291 -24.35 -29.27 -22.03
N THR A 292 -23.17 -29.27 -22.68
CA THR A 292 -22.61 -28.07 -23.33
C THR A 292 -23.13 -27.83 -24.75
N GLU A 293 -24.20 -28.51 -25.18
CA GLU A 293 -24.81 -28.29 -26.49
C GLU A 293 -25.13 -26.80 -26.71
N GLY A 294 -24.86 -26.34 -27.93
CA GLY A 294 -24.88 -24.93 -28.31
C GLY A 294 -23.50 -24.31 -28.51
N LEU A 295 -22.40 -25.03 -28.32
CA LEU A 295 -21.04 -24.56 -28.60
C LEU A 295 -20.34 -25.31 -29.74
N GLU A 296 -21.06 -26.12 -30.51
CA GLU A 296 -20.49 -27.08 -31.47
C GLU A 296 -19.69 -26.41 -32.59
N THR A 297 -19.97 -25.14 -32.88
CA THR A 297 -19.26 -24.34 -33.88
C THR A 297 -18.06 -23.58 -33.32
N LEU A 298 -17.89 -23.55 -31.99
CA LEU A 298 -16.82 -22.80 -31.33
C LEU A 298 -15.49 -23.48 -31.61
N ASN A 299 -14.62 -22.77 -32.33
CA ASN A 299 -13.39 -23.32 -32.88
C ASN A 299 -12.13 -22.88 -32.13
N ILE A 300 -12.12 -21.64 -31.64
CA ILE A 300 -10.95 -21.02 -31.02
C ILE A 300 -11.37 -20.26 -29.77
N ILE A 301 -10.61 -20.48 -28.70
CA ILE A 301 -10.57 -19.65 -27.51
C ILE A 301 -9.14 -19.08 -27.40
N ASP A 302 -8.98 -17.76 -27.50
CA ASP A 302 -7.68 -17.08 -27.38
C ASP A 302 -7.35 -16.77 -25.90
N GLY A 303 -7.56 -17.78 -25.04
CA GLY A 303 -7.48 -17.67 -23.59
C GLY A 303 -7.81 -19.01 -22.90
N THR A 304 -8.26 -18.93 -21.67
CA THR A 304 -8.54 -20.08 -20.80
C THR A 304 -9.93 -20.66 -21.04
N LEU A 305 -10.04 -21.99 -21.11
CA LEU A 305 -11.30 -22.71 -20.98
C LEU A 305 -11.44 -23.25 -19.55
N MET A 306 -12.43 -22.75 -18.80
CA MET A 306 -12.77 -23.24 -17.46
C MET A 306 -14.20 -23.77 -17.42
N VAL A 307 -14.36 -25.07 -17.14
CA VAL A 307 -15.65 -25.72 -16.94
C VAL A 307 -15.68 -26.34 -15.54
N VAL A 308 -16.31 -25.66 -14.58
CA VAL A 308 -16.22 -26.04 -13.17
C VAL A 308 -17.52 -25.96 -12.39
N TYR A 309 -17.68 -26.82 -11.39
CA TYR A 309 -18.84 -26.76 -10.48
C TYR A 309 -20.20 -26.84 -11.21
N ASN A 310 -20.32 -27.65 -12.27
CA ASN A 310 -21.60 -27.95 -12.92
C ASN A 310 -21.98 -29.40 -12.59
N PRO A 311 -22.58 -29.69 -11.42
CA PRO A 311 -22.70 -31.05 -10.89
C PRO A 311 -23.53 -32.01 -11.74
N LEU A 312 -24.47 -31.50 -12.55
CA LEU A 312 -25.30 -32.29 -13.46
C LEU A 312 -24.72 -32.41 -14.89
N LEU A 313 -23.58 -31.77 -15.17
CA LEU A 313 -22.98 -31.77 -16.49
C LEU A 313 -22.43 -33.16 -16.82
N GLY A 314 -23.10 -33.88 -17.73
CA GLY A 314 -22.76 -35.25 -18.10
C GLY A 314 -21.81 -35.36 -19.29
N SER A 315 -21.73 -34.34 -20.14
CA SER A 315 -20.97 -34.39 -21.40
C SER A 315 -20.42 -33.02 -21.78
N LEU A 316 -19.21 -33.03 -22.34
CA LEU A 316 -18.56 -31.88 -22.99
C LEU A 316 -18.74 -31.87 -24.52
N SER A 317 -19.67 -32.66 -25.07
CA SER A 317 -19.85 -32.83 -26.53
C SER A 317 -20.05 -31.54 -27.31
N GLY A 318 -20.55 -30.48 -26.68
CA GLY A 318 -20.65 -29.16 -27.30
C GLY A 318 -19.30 -28.58 -27.73
N PHE A 319 -18.17 -29.04 -27.20
CA PHE A 319 -16.85 -28.59 -27.65
C PHE A 319 -16.30 -29.35 -28.87
N SER A 320 -17.10 -30.19 -29.54
CA SER A 320 -16.62 -31.04 -30.64
C SER A 320 -15.99 -30.28 -31.81
N GLY A 321 -16.30 -28.99 -31.99
CA GLY A 321 -15.70 -28.12 -33.00
C GLY A 321 -14.41 -27.41 -32.56
N MET A 322 -13.98 -27.58 -31.31
CA MET A 322 -12.86 -26.87 -30.71
C MET A 322 -11.52 -27.36 -31.28
N ASN A 323 -10.75 -26.45 -31.88
CA ASN A 323 -9.43 -26.70 -32.43
C ASN A 323 -8.30 -26.12 -31.57
N SER A 324 -8.49 -24.97 -30.92
CA SER A 324 -7.41 -24.28 -30.19
C SER A 324 -7.92 -23.64 -28.90
N ILE A 325 -7.17 -23.84 -27.83
CA ILE A 325 -7.33 -23.16 -26.54
C ILE A 325 -5.97 -22.55 -26.23
N ASN A 326 -5.76 -21.27 -26.57
CA ASN A 326 -4.45 -20.61 -26.46
C ASN A 326 -4.16 -20.13 -25.02
N GLY A 327 -4.47 -20.98 -24.04
CA GLY A 327 -4.40 -20.70 -22.61
C GLY A 327 -4.59 -21.97 -21.81
N ASP A 328 -5.15 -21.85 -20.61
CA ASP A 328 -5.31 -22.99 -19.72
C ASP A 328 -6.56 -23.81 -20.03
N LEU A 329 -6.49 -25.13 -19.83
CA LEU A 329 -7.63 -26.03 -19.87
C LEU A 329 -7.93 -26.53 -18.47
N TYR A 330 -9.02 -26.04 -17.87
CA TYR A 330 -9.51 -26.46 -16.56
C TYR A 330 -10.87 -27.15 -16.67
N VAL A 331 -10.94 -28.41 -16.27
CA VAL A 331 -12.19 -29.16 -16.09
C VAL A 331 -12.26 -29.72 -14.68
N GLY A 332 -13.18 -29.25 -13.85
CA GLY A 332 -13.24 -29.77 -12.49
C GLY A 332 -14.53 -29.63 -11.71
N TYR A 333 -14.70 -30.48 -10.70
CA TYR A 333 -15.90 -30.50 -9.86
C TYR A 333 -17.22 -30.65 -10.64
N ASN A 334 -17.17 -31.32 -11.80
CA ASN A 334 -18.36 -31.69 -12.58
C ASN A 334 -18.69 -33.16 -12.28
N THR A 335 -19.37 -33.41 -11.15
CA THR A 335 -19.49 -34.75 -10.56
C THR A 335 -20.21 -35.78 -11.44
N SER A 336 -21.04 -35.36 -12.39
CA SER A 336 -21.73 -36.24 -13.34
C SER A 336 -20.98 -36.45 -14.66
N LEU A 337 -19.85 -35.76 -14.88
CA LEU A 337 -19.13 -35.80 -16.14
C LEU A 337 -18.44 -37.16 -16.32
N THR A 338 -18.76 -37.88 -17.40
CA THR A 338 -18.22 -39.23 -17.63
C THR A 338 -17.10 -39.29 -18.67
N SER A 339 -16.98 -38.28 -19.55
CA SER A 339 -16.01 -38.28 -20.65
C SER A 339 -15.57 -36.88 -21.07
N LEU A 340 -14.30 -36.76 -21.48
CA LEU A 340 -13.72 -35.58 -22.11
C LEU A 340 -13.85 -35.55 -23.65
N SER A 341 -14.52 -36.52 -24.29
CA SER A 341 -14.50 -36.73 -25.74
C SER A 341 -14.82 -35.51 -26.62
N GLY A 342 -15.54 -34.51 -26.10
CA GLY A 342 -15.76 -33.24 -26.80
C GLY A 342 -14.48 -32.44 -27.08
N LEU A 343 -13.38 -32.73 -26.37
CA LEU A 343 -12.10 -32.01 -26.49
C LEU A 343 -11.07 -32.74 -27.36
N ASP A 344 -11.44 -33.82 -28.05
CA ASP A 344 -10.49 -34.67 -28.80
C ASP A 344 -9.81 -33.94 -29.98
N ASN A 345 -10.47 -32.93 -30.54
CA ASN A 345 -9.97 -32.13 -31.66
C ASN A 345 -9.05 -30.96 -31.24
N VAL A 346 -8.89 -30.71 -29.94
CA VAL A 346 -8.04 -29.62 -29.44
C VAL A 346 -6.58 -29.90 -29.79
N ASN A 347 -5.92 -28.93 -30.42
CA ASN A 347 -4.49 -28.94 -30.67
C ASN A 347 -3.72 -28.96 -29.34
N PRO A 348 -3.00 -30.05 -29.01
CA PRO A 348 -2.26 -30.18 -27.76
C PRO A 348 -1.28 -29.04 -27.50
N ALA A 349 -0.65 -28.51 -28.55
CA ALA A 349 0.33 -27.44 -28.44
C ALA A 349 -0.27 -26.05 -28.18
N SER A 350 -1.61 -25.91 -28.26
CA SER A 350 -2.28 -24.65 -27.90
C SER A 350 -2.44 -24.50 -26.39
N VAL A 351 -2.59 -25.61 -25.66
CA VAL A 351 -2.87 -25.61 -24.22
C VAL A 351 -1.60 -25.33 -23.42
N MET A 352 -1.64 -24.28 -22.59
CA MET A 352 -0.51 -23.90 -21.73
C MET A 352 -0.44 -24.79 -20.48
N ASN A 353 -1.51 -24.86 -19.68
CA ASN A 353 -1.60 -25.73 -18.51
C ASN A 353 -2.86 -26.61 -18.58
N LEU A 354 -2.79 -27.82 -18.02
CA LEU A 354 -3.93 -28.75 -17.93
C LEU A 354 -4.29 -29.01 -16.46
N SER A 355 -5.55 -28.81 -16.11
CA SER A 355 -6.11 -29.16 -14.80
C SER A 355 -7.39 -29.97 -14.94
N ILE A 356 -7.37 -31.23 -14.46
CA ILE A 356 -8.54 -32.12 -14.41
C ILE A 356 -8.74 -32.57 -12.96
N ILE A 357 -9.71 -31.99 -12.26
CA ILE A 357 -9.79 -32.11 -10.79
C ILE A 357 -11.21 -32.41 -10.31
N GLY A 358 -11.40 -33.37 -9.42
CA GLY A 358 -12.69 -33.49 -8.71
C GLY A 358 -13.86 -33.98 -9.59
N ASN A 359 -13.61 -34.58 -10.75
CA ASN A 359 -14.65 -35.13 -11.62
C ASN A 359 -14.88 -36.62 -11.29
N SER A 360 -15.57 -36.90 -10.19
CA SER A 360 -15.66 -38.25 -9.60
C SER A 360 -16.24 -39.34 -10.51
N SER A 361 -17.03 -38.99 -11.53
CA SER A 361 -17.61 -39.94 -12.50
C SER A 361 -16.80 -40.06 -13.80
N LEU A 362 -15.69 -39.32 -13.93
CA LEU A 362 -14.91 -39.25 -15.17
C LEU A 362 -14.05 -40.50 -15.33
N THR A 363 -14.41 -41.37 -16.27
CA THR A 363 -13.65 -42.60 -16.57
C THR A 363 -13.09 -42.63 -18.00
N VAL A 364 -13.42 -41.64 -18.83
CA VAL A 364 -12.92 -41.53 -20.22
C VAL A 364 -12.22 -40.19 -20.41
N CYS A 365 -10.96 -40.13 -19.99
CA CYS A 365 -10.06 -38.97 -20.14
C CYS A 365 -8.87 -39.24 -21.07
N ASN A 366 -8.66 -40.49 -21.51
CA ASN A 366 -7.57 -40.92 -22.40
C ASN A 366 -7.85 -40.60 -23.88
N ILE A 367 -8.37 -39.40 -24.14
CA ILE A 367 -8.61 -38.89 -25.49
C ILE A 367 -7.30 -38.45 -26.13
N SER A 368 -7.23 -38.42 -27.47
CA SER A 368 -5.99 -38.21 -28.22
C SER A 368 -5.31 -36.89 -27.86
N SER A 369 -6.08 -35.81 -27.74
CA SER A 369 -5.56 -34.50 -27.37
C SER A 369 -4.90 -34.50 -25.99
N ILE A 370 -5.61 -35.02 -24.98
CA ILE A 370 -5.15 -35.10 -23.59
C ILE A 370 -3.94 -36.04 -23.43
N CYS A 371 -3.94 -37.20 -24.08
CA CYS A 371 -2.78 -38.10 -24.06
C CYS A 371 -1.53 -37.44 -24.68
N THR A 372 -1.70 -36.64 -25.73
CA THR A 372 -0.60 -35.92 -26.37
C THR A 372 -0.09 -34.78 -25.49
N ILE A 373 -0.97 -34.02 -24.82
CA ILE A 373 -0.59 -33.00 -23.84
C ILE A 373 0.23 -33.64 -22.71
N LEU A 374 -0.23 -34.78 -22.18
CA LEU A 374 0.45 -35.47 -21.08
C LEU A 374 1.84 -36.00 -21.48
N ALA A 375 1.99 -36.48 -22.71
CA ALA A 375 3.27 -37.00 -23.21
C ALA A 375 4.32 -35.90 -23.46
N ALA A 376 3.88 -34.68 -23.78
CA ALA A 376 4.74 -33.54 -24.07
C ALA A 376 4.12 -32.23 -23.57
N PRO A 377 4.10 -31.99 -22.26
CA PRO A 377 3.42 -30.84 -21.69
C PRO A 377 4.12 -29.52 -22.04
N SER A 378 3.36 -28.51 -22.45
CA SER A 378 3.86 -27.14 -22.65
C SER A 378 4.01 -26.36 -21.33
N GLY A 379 3.27 -26.76 -20.29
CA GLY A 379 3.30 -26.19 -18.95
C GLY A 379 2.91 -27.20 -17.89
N ASN A 380 2.23 -26.76 -16.83
CA ASN A 380 1.93 -27.61 -15.67
C ASN A 380 0.74 -28.55 -15.93
N ILE A 381 0.82 -29.77 -15.39
CA ILE A 381 -0.24 -30.77 -15.46
C ILE A 381 -0.69 -31.13 -14.03
N THR A 382 -1.97 -30.90 -13.74
CA THR A 382 -2.60 -31.24 -12.45
C THR A 382 -3.79 -32.16 -12.68
N ILE A 383 -3.72 -33.39 -12.18
CA ILE A 383 -4.79 -34.39 -12.30
C ILE A 383 -4.94 -35.09 -10.96
N PHE A 384 -6.08 -34.93 -10.29
CA PHE A 384 -6.39 -35.62 -9.03
C PHE A 384 -7.88 -35.68 -8.72
N ASN A 385 -8.28 -36.66 -7.90
CA ASN A 385 -9.65 -36.82 -7.40
C ASN A 385 -10.70 -36.97 -8.50
N ASN A 386 -10.40 -37.76 -9.53
CA ASN A 386 -11.33 -38.09 -10.61
C ASN A 386 -11.76 -39.56 -10.54
N GLY A 387 -12.58 -40.01 -11.49
CA GLY A 387 -12.88 -41.44 -11.61
C GLY A 387 -11.63 -42.27 -11.97
N SER A 388 -11.70 -43.57 -11.69
CA SER A 388 -10.62 -44.50 -12.05
C SER A 388 -10.34 -44.50 -13.56
N GLY A 389 -9.07 -44.59 -13.90
CA GLY A 389 -8.46 -44.32 -15.21
C GLY A 389 -7.98 -42.88 -15.38
N CYS A 390 -8.40 -41.97 -14.50
CA CYS A 390 -8.27 -40.52 -14.65
C CYS A 390 -7.82 -39.80 -13.36
N ASP A 391 -7.51 -40.53 -12.28
CA ASP A 391 -7.30 -39.97 -10.94
C ASP A 391 -5.88 -39.42 -10.74
N SER A 392 -4.94 -39.71 -11.63
CA SER A 392 -3.59 -39.13 -11.57
C SER A 392 -2.94 -39.07 -12.95
N PRO A 393 -1.86 -38.27 -13.14
CA PRO A 393 -1.10 -38.27 -14.38
C PRO A 393 -0.54 -39.67 -14.72
N ALA A 394 -0.17 -40.47 -13.71
CA ALA A 394 0.34 -41.82 -13.92
C ALA A 394 -0.76 -42.78 -14.42
N GLU A 395 -1.94 -42.77 -13.80
CA GLU A 395 -3.08 -43.61 -14.20
C GLU A 395 -3.57 -43.26 -15.62
N LEU A 396 -3.58 -41.96 -15.94
CA LEU A 396 -3.90 -41.48 -17.29
C LEU A 396 -2.82 -41.90 -18.31
N ALA A 397 -1.54 -41.76 -17.98
CA ALA A 397 -0.46 -42.20 -18.87
C ALA A 397 -0.57 -43.69 -19.20
N GLU A 398 -0.86 -44.53 -18.19
CA GLU A 398 -1.10 -45.96 -18.37
C GLU A 398 -2.31 -46.19 -19.31
N SER A 399 -3.41 -45.47 -19.09
CA SER A 399 -4.60 -45.50 -19.95
C SER A 399 -4.35 -45.00 -21.38
N CYS A 400 -3.32 -44.16 -21.57
CA CYS A 400 -2.81 -43.70 -22.86
C CYS A 400 -1.75 -44.64 -23.48
N GLY A 401 -1.33 -45.69 -22.77
CA GLY A 401 -0.38 -46.70 -23.26
C GLY A 401 1.10 -46.36 -23.09
N PHE A 402 1.46 -45.44 -22.18
CA PHE A 402 2.84 -45.12 -21.85
C PHE A 402 3.07 -44.95 -20.34
N SER A 403 4.33 -44.83 -19.92
CA SER A 403 4.70 -44.56 -18.52
C SER A 403 5.50 -43.27 -18.42
N LEU A 404 5.26 -42.48 -17.38
CA LEU A 404 6.00 -41.25 -17.12
C LEU A 404 7.29 -41.55 -16.32
N PRO A 405 8.46 -41.02 -16.72
CA PRO A 405 9.73 -41.25 -16.00
C PRO A 405 9.79 -40.51 -14.65
N CYS A 406 9.11 -39.36 -14.58
CA CYS A 406 8.91 -38.50 -13.41
C CYS A 406 7.51 -37.90 -13.49
N PRO A 407 6.97 -37.37 -12.37
CA PRO A 407 5.77 -36.54 -12.42
C PRO A 407 5.95 -35.39 -13.42
N PRO A 408 4.90 -35.01 -14.16
CA PRO A 408 4.94 -33.86 -15.06
C PRO A 408 5.20 -32.56 -14.29
N ALA A 409 5.59 -31.49 -14.99
CA ALA A 409 5.90 -30.21 -14.39
C ALA A 409 4.76 -29.70 -13.47
N GLY A 410 5.11 -29.30 -12.25
CA GLY A 410 4.18 -28.89 -11.21
C GLY A 410 4.74 -29.13 -9.80
N ALA A 411 4.12 -28.53 -8.78
CA ALA A 411 4.48 -28.79 -7.39
C ALA A 411 3.98 -30.17 -6.97
N ILE A 412 4.86 -30.97 -6.34
CA ILE A 412 4.54 -32.27 -5.76
C ILE A 412 4.40 -32.09 -4.26
N MET A 413 3.31 -32.60 -3.68
CA MET A 413 3.08 -32.60 -2.24
C MET A 413 3.04 -34.04 -1.75
N PHE A 414 3.88 -34.36 -0.77
CA PHE A 414 3.83 -35.59 0.00
C PHE A 414 3.21 -35.26 1.35
N LEU A 415 1.94 -35.61 1.53
CA LEU A 415 1.16 -35.27 2.72
C LEU A 415 1.04 -36.42 3.73
N SER A 416 1.55 -37.60 3.35
CA SER A 416 1.59 -38.78 4.19
C SER A 416 2.80 -39.67 3.87
N GLN A 417 3.12 -40.58 4.80
CA GLN A 417 4.14 -41.62 4.53
C GLN A 417 3.72 -42.53 3.36
N THR A 418 2.42 -42.74 3.16
CA THR A 418 1.88 -43.54 2.04
C THR A 418 2.16 -42.89 0.68
N ASP A 419 2.11 -41.55 0.59
CA ASP A 419 2.45 -40.83 -0.64
C ASP A 419 3.92 -41.02 -1.01
N LEU A 420 4.81 -40.92 -0.01
CA LEU A 420 6.24 -41.17 -0.18
C LEU A 420 6.53 -42.62 -0.62
N ASP A 421 5.91 -43.59 0.04
CA ASP A 421 6.06 -45.02 -0.30
C ASP A 421 5.58 -45.34 -1.72
N SER A 422 4.51 -44.67 -2.18
CA SER A 422 3.97 -44.84 -3.52
C SER A 422 4.83 -44.18 -4.61
N PHE A 423 5.57 -43.13 -4.28
CA PHE A 423 6.36 -42.36 -5.23
C PHE A 423 7.40 -43.21 -5.96
N GLN A 424 8.25 -43.94 -5.22
CA GLN A 424 9.31 -44.76 -5.81
C GLN A 424 8.76 -45.91 -6.64
N MET A 425 7.58 -46.44 -6.27
CA MET A 425 6.89 -47.48 -7.04
C MET A 425 6.34 -46.92 -8.36
N THR A 426 5.80 -45.70 -8.32
CA THR A 426 5.19 -45.03 -9.48
C THR A 426 6.24 -44.48 -10.44
N TYR A 427 7.35 -43.92 -9.91
CA TYR A 427 8.40 -43.26 -10.68
C TYR A 427 9.80 -43.81 -10.35
N PRO A 428 10.08 -45.10 -10.62
CA PRO A 428 11.30 -45.78 -10.18
C PRO A 428 12.59 -45.25 -10.83
N GLN A 429 12.48 -44.47 -11.92
CA GLN A 429 13.61 -43.89 -12.65
C GLN A 429 13.73 -42.38 -12.43
N CYS A 430 12.93 -41.78 -11.55
CA CYS A 430 12.91 -40.34 -11.40
C CYS A 430 14.10 -39.84 -10.60
N SER A 431 15.09 -39.23 -11.25
CA SER A 431 16.25 -38.62 -10.59
C SER A 431 16.19 -37.09 -10.53
N HIS A 432 15.21 -36.48 -11.20
CA HIS A 432 15.08 -35.03 -11.32
C HIS A 432 13.60 -34.63 -11.29
N ILE A 433 13.23 -33.74 -10.37
CA ILE A 433 11.88 -33.15 -10.33
C ILE A 433 11.95 -31.73 -10.92
N GLN A 434 11.13 -31.47 -11.94
CA GLN A 434 11.10 -30.16 -12.62
C GLN A 434 10.41 -29.05 -11.79
N GLY A 435 9.47 -29.41 -10.90
CA GLY A 435 8.78 -28.45 -10.04
C GLY A 435 9.30 -28.41 -8.60
N SER A 436 8.48 -27.84 -7.71
CA SER A 436 8.75 -27.81 -6.26
C SER A 436 8.32 -29.12 -5.60
N VAL A 437 8.94 -29.45 -4.48
CA VAL A 437 8.59 -30.60 -3.63
C VAL A 437 8.26 -30.08 -2.24
N THR A 438 7.08 -30.42 -1.73
CA THR A 438 6.67 -30.18 -0.35
C THR A 438 6.47 -31.52 0.35
N ILE A 439 7.09 -31.70 1.52
CA ILE A 439 6.98 -32.89 2.38
C ILE A 439 6.39 -32.42 3.70
N SER A 440 5.12 -32.73 3.98
CA SER A 440 4.36 -32.14 5.08
C SER A 440 3.25 -33.10 5.52
N GLY A 441 3.56 -33.98 6.48
CA GLY A 441 2.63 -35.02 6.94
C GLY A 441 2.93 -35.50 8.35
N ALA A 442 1.87 -35.55 9.18
CA ALA A 442 1.99 -35.91 10.59
C ALA A 442 2.47 -37.35 10.84
N ASP A 443 2.33 -38.25 9.86
CA ASP A 443 2.76 -39.65 9.91
C ASP A 443 4.11 -39.91 9.21
N ILE A 444 4.73 -38.89 8.62
CA ILE A 444 6.02 -39.01 7.93
C ILE A 444 7.13 -39.21 8.95
N THR A 445 7.85 -40.32 8.81
CA THR A 445 8.94 -40.74 9.72
C THR A 445 10.28 -40.94 9.02
N ASN A 446 10.28 -41.13 7.70
CA ASN A 446 11.51 -41.30 6.92
C ASN A 446 11.31 -40.90 5.45
N LEU A 447 12.39 -40.43 4.82
CA LEU A 447 12.38 -39.97 3.42
C LEU A 447 13.07 -40.96 2.46
N SER A 448 13.33 -42.20 2.91
CA SER A 448 14.16 -43.19 2.21
C SER A 448 13.73 -43.48 0.76
N ARG A 449 12.46 -43.23 0.43
CA ARG A 449 11.82 -43.39 -0.89
C ARG A 449 12.13 -42.27 -1.89
N LEU A 450 12.88 -41.27 -1.47
CA LEU A 450 13.34 -40.15 -2.29
C LEU A 450 14.83 -40.26 -2.66
N ASN A 451 15.50 -41.34 -2.26
CA ASN A 451 16.96 -41.48 -2.42
C ASN A 451 17.45 -41.51 -3.88
N GLN A 452 16.57 -41.70 -4.85
CA GLN A 452 16.89 -41.61 -6.27
C GLN A 452 17.03 -40.15 -6.77
N LEU A 453 16.49 -39.18 -6.03
CA LEU A 453 16.50 -37.77 -6.42
C LEU A 453 17.88 -37.16 -6.28
N THR A 454 18.32 -36.49 -7.34
CA THR A 454 19.61 -35.79 -7.39
C THR A 454 19.47 -34.28 -7.48
N THR A 455 18.34 -33.81 -8.02
CA THR A 455 18.09 -32.39 -8.25
C THR A 455 16.59 -32.10 -8.22
N ILE A 456 16.24 -30.94 -7.67
CA ILE A 456 14.88 -30.39 -7.70
C ILE A 456 15.00 -29.02 -8.36
N SER A 457 14.27 -28.76 -9.45
CA SER A 457 14.32 -27.48 -10.16
C SER A 457 13.55 -26.37 -9.45
N GLY A 458 12.52 -26.70 -8.67
CA GLY A 458 11.78 -25.75 -7.84
C GLY A 458 12.30 -25.68 -6.40
N ASN A 459 11.39 -25.35 -5.48
CA ASN A 459 11.67 -25.29 -4.04
C ASN A 459 11.68 -26.71 -3.45
N LEU A 460 12.46 -26.92 -2.39
CA LEU A 460 12.30 -28.05 -1.48
C LEU A 460 11.79 -27.53 -0.14
N VAL A 461 10.59 -27.94 0.24
CA VAL A 461 9.93 -27.59 1.50
C VAL A 461 9.80 -28.86 2.35
N ILE A 462 10.39 -28.85 3.54
CA ILE A 462 10.33 -29.96 4.50
C ILE A 462 9.65 -29.43 5.76
N GLY A 463 8.37 -29.79 5.86
CA GLY A 463 7.42 -29.27 6.81
C GLY A 463 6.96 -27.86 6.43
N ASP A 464 5.67 -27.62 6.64
CA ASP A 464 4.99 -26.43 6.14
C ASP A 464 3.96 -25.96 7.18
N VAL A 465 4.00 -24.67 7.53
CA VAL A 465 3.11 -24.08 8.55
C VAL A 465 1.63 -24.09 8.13
N MET A 466 1.32 -24.14 6.84
CA MET A 466 -0.05 -24.17 6.31
C MET A 466 -0.62 -25.58 6.23
N PHE A 467 0.19 -26.57 5.84
CA PHE A 467 -0.24 -27.96 5.63
C PHE A 467 0.03 -28.88 6.83
N GLY A 468 0.86 -28.45 7.78
CA GLY A 468 1.28 -29.20 8.96
C GLY A 468 2.76 -29.57 8.92
N GLY A 469 3.41 -29.61 10.07
CA GLY A 469 4.80 -30.04 10.18
C GLY A 469 5.02 -31.54 9.96
N ASN A 470 6.28 -31.98 10.09
CA ASN A 470 6.62 -33.41 10.21
C ASN A 470 7.11 -33.69 11.65
N PRO A 471 6.20 -33.76 12.65
CA PRO A 471 6.58 -33.87 14.06
C PRO A 471 7.27 -35.19 14.43
N LEU A 472 7.25 -36.19 13.55
CA LEU A 472 7.89 -37.49 13.77
C LEU A 472 9.19 -37.69 12.96
N LEU A 473 9.57 -36.72 12.12
CA LEU A 473 10.76 -36.79 11.27
C LEU A 473 12.00 -36.35 12.08
N SER A 474 12.94 -37.26 12.29
CA SER A 474 14.15 -37.02 13.11
C SER A 474 15.40 -36.66 12.32
N ASP A 475 15.45 -37.01 11.04
CA ASP A 475 16.58 -36.80 10.14
C ASP A 475 16.07 -36.65 8.69
N LEU A 476 16.97 -36.28 7.78
CA LEU A 476 16.67 -36.12 6.37
C LEU A 476 17.22 -37.29 5.53
N ASP A 477 17.43 -38.47 6.14
CA ASP A 477 17.91 -39.64 5.42
C ASP A 477 16.89 -40.05 4.34
N GLY A 478 17.41 -40.18 3.11
CA GLY A 478 16.62 -40.26 1.89
C GLY A 478 16.87 -39.10 0.94
N LEU A 479 17.39 -37.96 1.42
CA LEU A 479 17.72 -36.81 0.56
C LEU A 479 19.21 -36.72 0.20
N GLN A 480 20.03 -37.70 0.60
CA GLN A 480 21.49 -37.64 0.52
C GLN A 480 22.04 -37.42 -0.89
N ASN A 481 21.29 -37.74 -1.94
CA ASN A 481 21.76 -37.60 -3.32
C ASN A 481 21.44 -36.23 -3.94
N ILE A 482 20.66 -35.39 -3.25
CA ILE A 482 20.32 -34.05 -3.75
C ILE A 482 21.56 -33.17 -3.74
N ALA A 483 22.03 -32.80 -4.94
CA ALA A 483 23.19 -31.95 -5.14
C ALA A 483 22.82 -30.47 -5.38
N ALA A 484 21.62 -30.22 -5.90
CA ALA A 484 21.17 -28.86 -6.19
C ALA A 484 19.65 -28.68 -6.10
N ILE A 485 19.25 -27.52 -5.59
CA ILE A 485 17.86 -27.03 -5.55
C ILE A 485 17.78 -25.75 -6.39
N GLY A 486 16.91 -25.74 -7.40
CA GLY A 486 16.73 -24.64 -8.35
C GLY A 486 15.88 -23.48 -7.80
N GLY A 487 15.26 -23.66 -6.63
CA GLY A 487 14.57 -22.63 -5.86
C GLY A 487 15.15 -22.47 -4.44
N SER A 488 14.25 -22.26 -3.47
CA SER A 488 14.56 -22.16 -2.05
C SER A 488 14.60 -23.53 -1.36
N LEU A 489 15.42 -23.64 -0.31
CA LEU A 489 15.30 -24.70 0.69
C LEU A 489 14.54 -24.12 1.90
N ARG A 490 13.42 -24.73 2.28
CA ARG A 490 12.64 -24.39 3.47
C ARG A 490 12.53 -25.62 4.36
N VAL A 491 12.94 -25.50 5.62
CA VAL A 491 12.83 -26.57 6.62
C VAL A 491 12.15 -26.00 7.85
N GLU A 492 10.86 -26.31 8.01
CA GLU A 492 10.02 -25.72 9.05
C GLU A 492 9.11 -26.73 9.75
N SER A 493 8.80 -26.52 11.03
CA SER A 493 7.88 -27.37 11.79
C SER A 493 8.26 -28.87 11.82
N ASN A 494 9.55 -29.18 12.01
CA ASN A 494 10.03 -30.56 12.20
C ASN A 494 10.53 -30.76 13.65
N ASP A 495 9.61 -31.07 14.56
CA ASP A 495 9.87 -31.04 16.03
C ASP A 495 11.04 -31.90 16.50
N LEU A 496 11.31 -33.02 15.83
CA LEU A 496 12.37 -33.98 16.21
C LEU A 496 13.66 -33.84 15.40
N LEU A 497 13.69 -32.97 14.38
CA LEU A 497 14.86 -32.77 13.54
C LEU A 497 15.95 -32.04 14.32
N GLN A 498 17.16 -32.63 14.37
CA GLN A 498 18.29 -32.09 15.14
C GLN A 498 19.28 -31.31 14.29
N ASP A 499 19.47 -31.71 13.03
CA ASP A 499 20.38 -31.09 12.08
C ASP A 499 19.91 -31.39 10.64
N PHE A 500 20.75 -31.12 9.64
CA PHE A 500 20.48 -31.37 8.22
C PHE A 500 21.18 -32.64 7.71
N SER A 501 21.50 -33.58 8.62
CA SER A 501 22.01 -34.90 8.24
C SER A 501 21.06 -35.56 7.24
N GLY A 502 21.60 -35.83 6.05
CA GLY A 502 20.82 -36.24 4.88
C GLY A 502 20.88 -35.24 3.72
N LEU A 503 21.42 -34.03 3.91
CA LEU A 503 21.66 -33.05 2.83
C LEU A 503 23.15 -32.76 2.55
N HIS A 504 24.07 -33.59 3.05
CA HIS A 504 25.52 -33.39 2.95
C HIS A 504 26.08 -33.26 1.52
N ASN A 505 25.36 -33.64 0.48
CA ASN A 505 25.77 -33.43 -0.92
C ASN A 505 25.20 -32.14 -1.55
N LEU A 506 24.35 -31.40 -0.83
CA LEU A 506 23.73 -30.18 -1.32
C LEU A 506 24.80 -29.08 -1.46
N ALA A 507 25.20 -28.81 -2.69
CA ALA A 507 26.24 -27.85 -3.01
C ALA A 507 25.68 -26.49 -3.44
N SER A 508 24.40 -26.42 -3.84
CA SER A 508 23.81 -25.14 -4.26
C SER A 508 22.30 -25.08 -4.09
N ILE A 509 21.84 -23.88 -3.69
CA ILE A 509 20.47 -23.39 -3.85
C ILE A 509 20.49 -22.17 -4.78
N LYS A 510 19.37 -21.85 -5.45
CA LYS A 510 19.30 -20.70 -6.36
C LYS A 510 18.53 -19.51 -5.81
N SER A 511 17.92 -19.65 -4.65
CA SER A 511 17.17 -18.59 -3.97
C SER A 511 17.55 -18.57 -2.48
N SER A 512 16.56 -18.50 -1.59
CA SER A 512 16.72 -18.36 -0.15
C SER A 512 16.81 -19.69 0.63
N LEU A 513 17.35 -19.62 1.84
CA LEU A 513 17.31 -20.66 2.87
C LEU A 513 16.41 -20.19 4.03
N TYR A 514 15.32 -20.92 4.28
CA TYR A 514 14.39 -20.66 5.38
C TYR A 514 14.43 -21.82 6.37
N VAL A 515 14.67 -21.53 7.64
CA VAL A 515 14.75 -22.54 8.71
C VAL A 515 14.02 -22.03 9.93
N GLY A 516 12.90 -22.64 10.29
CA GLY A 516 12.20 -22.19 11.49
C GLY A 516 11.15 -23.09 12.08
N ASP A 517 10.78 -22.83 13.33
CA ASP A 517 9.84 -23.68 14.06
C ASP A 517 10.30 -25.14 14.19
N ASN A 518 11.62 -25.39 14.30
CA ASN A 518 12.15 -26.75 14.53
C ASN A 518 12.61 -26.87 15.98
N ALA A 519 11.77 -27.47 16.83
CA ALA A 519 11.94 -27.45 18.28
C ALA A 519 13.26 -28.09 18.79
N SER A 520 13.76 -29.12 18.10
CA SER A 520 14.96 -29.87 18.49
C SER A 520 16.20 -29.54 17.65
N LEU A 521 16.12 -28.58 16.72
CA LEU A 521 17.23 -28.26 15.82
C LEU A 521 18.37 -27.60 16.62
N ILE A 522 19.56 -28.20 16.60
CA ILE A 522 20.73 -27.75 17.37
C ILE A 522 21.80 -27.06 16.51
N SER A 523 21.93 -27.45 15.24
CA SER A 523 22.92 -26.89 14.29
C SER A 523 22.48 -27.05 12.83
N PHE A 524 23.31 -26.57 11.90
CA PHE A 524 23.15 -26.68 10.45
C PHE A 524 24.01 -27.81 9.84
N ALA A 525 24.54 -28.72 10.66
CA ALA A 525 25.39 -29.82 10.22
C ALA A 525 24.69 -30.63 9.11
N GLY A 526 25.41 -30.94 8.03
CA GLY A 526 24.86 -31.47 6.78
C GLY A 526 24.73 -30.44 5.65
N LEU A 527 25.00 -29.15 5.88
CA LEU A 527 24.99 -28.10 4.84
C LEU A 527 26.38 -27.57 4.46
N GLU A 528 27.44 -28.28 4.81
CA GLU A 528 28.84 -27.82 4.75
C GLU A 528 29.31 -27.47 3.32
N HIS A 529 28.63 -27.97 2.29
CA HIS A 529 28.98 -27.73 0.89
C HIS A 529 28.31 -26.48 0.29
N LEU A 530 27.43 -25.79 1.03
CA LEU A 530 26.87 -24.52 0.59
C LEU A 530 27.90 -23.39 0.71
N THR A 531 28.16 -22.69 -0.39
CA THR A 531 29.13 -21.58 -0.44
C THR A 531 28.48 -20.19 -0.54
N SER A 532 27.23 -20.12 -0.98
CA SER A 532 26.49 -18.86 -1.11
C SER A 532 24.98 -19.07 -1.03
N ILE A 533 24.28 -18.02 -0.61
CA ILE A 533 22.82 -17.96 -0.55
C ILE A 533 22.38 -16.77 -1.42
N PRO A 534 21.90 -17.01 -2.65
CA PRO A 534 21.50 -15.94 -3.57
C PRO A 534 20.27 -15.12 -3.14
N GLY A 535 19.49 -15.63 -2.19
CA GLY A 535 18.35 -14.94 -1.59
C GLY A 535 18.60 -14.57 -0.13
N ASP A 536 17.56 -14.74 0.69
CA ASP A 536 17.62 -14.53 2.14
C ASP A 536 18.12 -15.76 2.88
N LEU A 537 18.83 -15.56 4.00
CA LEU A 537 19.04 -16.55 5.04
C LEU A 537 18.17 -16.18 6.23
N ASN A 538 17.05 -16.88 6.41
CA ASN A 538 16.09 -16.62 7.49
C ASN A 538 16.03 -17.79 8.45
N VAL A 539 16.49 -17.58 9.68
CA VAL A 539 16.51 -18.56 10.75
C VAL A 539 15.66 -18.06 11.91
N PHE A 540 14.51 -18.69 12.16
CA PHE A 540 13.56 -18.18 13.14
C PHE A 540 12.88 -19.24 14.01
N ILE A 541 12.64 -18.97 15.30
CA ILE A 541 11.88 -19.88 16.18
C ILE A 541 12.51 -21.29 16.23
N ASN A 542 13.83 -21.38 16.46
CA ASN A 542 14.49 -22.66 16.74
C ASN A 542 15.04 -22.61 18.17
N PRO A 543 14.23 -22.99 19.18
CA PRO A 543 14.57 -22.74 20.59
C PRO A 543 15.76 -23.57 21.10
N ALA A 544 16.06 -24.71 20.48
CA ALA A 544 17.22 -25.54 20.81
C ALA A 544 18.49 -25.17 20.01
N LEU A 545 18.42 -24.25 19.05
CA LEU A 545 19.54 -23.93 18.16
C LEU A 545 20.66 -23.26 18.96
N GLU A 546 21.84 -23.86 18.98
CA GLU A 546 23.00 -23.37 19.74
C GLU A 546 24.02 -22.64 18.86
N THR A 547 24.18 -23.10 17.61
CA THR A 547 25.19 -22.66 16.65
C THR A 547 24.67 -22.75 15.20
N LEU A 548 25.35 -22.07 14.28
CA LEU A 548 25.14 -22.18 12.83
C LEU A 548 26.19 -23.10 12.16
N GLU A 549 26.87 -23.96 12.93
CA GLU A 549 27.81 -24.98 12.43
C GLU A 549 27.19 -25.75 11.27
N GLY A 550 27.91 -25.86 10.14
CA GLY A 550 27.41 -26.32 8.85
C GLY A 550 27.36 -25.23 7.77
N LEU A 551 27.42 -23.95 8.15
CA LEU A 551 27.43 -22.80 7.23
C LEU A 551 28.82 -22.13 7.05
N GLU A 552 29.90 -22.78 7.48
CA GLU A 552 31.25 -22.20 7.53
C GLU A 552 31.76 -21.70 6.18
N ASN A 553 31.31 -22.33 5.09
CA ASN A 553 31.75 -22.01 3.75
C ASN A 553 30.91 -20.94 3.05
N VAL A 554 29.85 -20.43 3.70
CA VAL A 554 29.00 -19.37 3.15
C VAL A 554 29.73 -18.03 3.20
N THR A 555 30.07 -17.47 2.04
CA THR A 555 30.77 -16.18 1.94
C THR A 555 29.84 -15.00 1.67
N GLU A 556 28.63 -15.27 1.19
CA GLU A 556 27.69 -14.26 0.71
C GLU A 556 26.23 -14.68 0.96
N VAL A 557 25.46 -13.73 1.52
CA VAL A 557 24.00 -13.70 1.52
C VAL A 557 23.57 -12.49 0.69
N ALA A 558 23.08 -12.73 -0.52
CA ALA A 558 22.89 -11.64 -1.48
C ALA A 558 21.72 -10.72 -1.10
N TRP A 559 20.74 -11.18 -0.32
CA TRP A 559 19.65 -10.35 0.20
C TRP A 559 19.81 -10.16 1.72
N SER A 560 18.89 -10.66 2.54
CA SER A 560 18.89 -10.40 3.98
C SER A 560 19.37 -11.60 4.80
N LEU A 561 20.11 -11.32 5.87
CA LEU A 561 20.38 -12.28 6.96
C LEU A 561 19.46 -11.95 8.13
N SER A 562 18.56 -12.88 8.48
CA SER A 562 17.66 -12.74 9.62
C SER A 562 17.84 -13.91 10.60
N LEU A 563 18.19 -13.58 11.84
CA LEU A 563 18.25 -14.49 12.98
C LEU A 563 17.25 -13.99 14.02
N ALA A 564 16.09 -14.66 14.15
CA ALA A 564 14.99 -14.20 15.00
C ALA A 564 14.49 -15.27 15.98
N GLN A 565 14.28 -14.95 17.25
CA GLN A 565 13.64 -15.86 18.21
C GLN A 565 14.36 -17.22 18.38
N ASN A 566 15.70 -17.25 18.22
CA ASN A 566 16.52 -18.43 18.48
C ASN A 566 17.14 -18.29 19.89
N GLY A 567 16.37 -18.67 20.91
CA GLY A 567 16.66 -18.33 22.31
C GLY A 567 18.01 -18.86 22.84
N ASN A 568 18.45 -20.04 22.39
CA ASN A 568 19.70 -20.67 22.80
C ASN A 568 20.89 -20.36 21.88
N LEU A 569 20.68 -19.60 20.78
CA LEU A 569 21.75 -19.31 19.83
C LEU A 569 22.80 -18.46 20.52
N SER A 570 24.00 -19.00 20.64
CA SER A 570 25.10 -18.38 21.40
C SER A 570 26.39 -18.24 20.60
N ASP A 571 26.48 -18.90 19.44
CA ASP A 571 27.67 -18.94 18.60
C ASP A 571 27.33 -18.63 17.13
N LEU A 572 27.94 -17.56 16.59
CA LEU A 572 27.84 -17.17 15.18
C LEU A 572 29.13 -17.43 14.39
N THR A 573 30.13 -18.12 14.96
CA THR A 573 31.46 -18.29 14.34
C THR A 573 31.43 -18.98 12.98
N ALA A 574 30.41 -19.79 12.70
CA ALA A 574 30.18 -20.36 11.38
C ALA A 574 29.96 -19.30 10.29
N LEU A 575 29.56 -18.08 10.63
CA LEU A 575 29.40 -16.98 9.67
C LEU A 575 30.69 -16.16 9.45
N HIS A 576 31.85 -16.59 9.98
CA HIS A 576 33.09 -15.81 9.90
C HIS A 576 33.46 -15.41 8.46
N ASN A 577 33.16 -16.24 7.47
CA ASN A 577 33.49 -15.95 6.07
C ASN A 577 32.50 -15.00 5.38
N LEU A 578 31.39 -14.63 6.03
CA LEU A 578 30.39 -13.72 5.50
C LEU A 578 30.95 -12.30 5.45
N SER A 579 31.05 -11.75 4.23
CA SER A 579 31.63 -10.41 4.03
C SER A 579 30.60 -9.33 3.70
N VAL A 580 29.43 -9.71 3.19
CA VAL A 580 28.37 -8.80 2.73
C VAL A 580 26.99 -9.40 2.99
N THR A 581 26.07 -8.54 3.42
CA THR A 581 24.62 -8.73 3.24
C THR A 581 24.12 -7.70 2.25
N GLY A 582 23.49 -8.14 1.15
CA GLY A 582 23.11 -7.21 0.08
C GLY A 582 21.89 -6.33 0.42
N LYS A 583 21.11 -6.72 1.42
CA LYS A 583 20.02 -5.94 2.00
C LYS A 583 20.20 -5.82 3.52
N ASN A 584 19.36 -6.51 4.31
CA ASN A 584 19.23 -6.29 5.73
C ASN A 584 20.04 -7.29 6.57
N LEU A 585 20.52 -6.86 7.73
CA LEU A 585 20.97 -7.72 8.82
C LEU A 585 20.02 -7.55 10.00
N LEU A 586 19.24 -8.58 10.32
CA LEU A 586 18.32 -8.60 11.45
C LEU A 586 18.75 -9.66 12.47
N ILE A 587 19.04 -9.25 13.70
CA ILE A 587 19.30 -10.13 14.84
C ILE A 587 18.33 -9.77 15.95
N ALA A 588 17.29 -10.57 16.14
CA ALA A 588 16.18 -10.27 17.03
C ALA A 588 15.89 -11.42 18.01
N SER A 589 15.64 -11.11 19.28
CA SER A 589 15.20 -12.12 20.27
C SER A 589 16.12 -13.35 20.39
N CYS A 590 17.43 -13.19 20.16
CA CYS A 590 18.45 -14.23 20.32
C CYS A 590 19.04 -14.13 21.73
N GLY A 591 18.34 -14.73 22.70
CA GLY A 591 18.53 -14.46 24.13
C GLY A 591 19.87 -14.88 24.73
N ALA A 592 20.59 -15.83 24.10
CA ALA A 592 21.87 -16.34 24.57
C ALA A 592 23.10 -15.63 23.94
N LEU A 593 22.91 -14.80 22.90
CA LEU A 593 24.02 -14.06 22.30
C LEU A 593 24.54 -12.98 23.27
N THR A 594 25.84 -13.04 23.57
CA THR A 594 26.53 -12.02 24.38
C THR A 594 27.26 -10.97 23.55
N SER A 595 27.64 -11.34 22.32
CA SER A 595 28.23 -10.49 21.28
C SER A 595 27.90 -11.04 19.89
N LEU A 596 28.43 -10.43 18.84
CA LEU A 596 28.26 -10.82 17.44
C LEU A 596 29.52 -11.43 16.83
N ASN A 597 30.42 -11.97 17.67
CA ASN A 597 31.64 -12.64 17.22
C ASN A 597 31.29 -13.75 16.22
N GLY A 598 31.98 -13.79 15.09
CA GLY A 598 31.59 -14.59 13.94
C GLY A 598 31.06 -13.75 12.77
N LEU A 599 30.70 -12.49 12.97
CA LEU A 599 30.43 -11.54 11.87
C LEU A 599 31.65 -10.66 11.52
N ASP A 600 32.84 -11.03 12.00
CA ASP A 600 34.03 -10.16 12.03
C ASP A 600 34.50 -9.65 10.66
N ASN A 601 34.12 -10.32 9.56
CA ASN A 601 34.46 -9.94 8.19
C ASN A 601 33.33 -9.17 7.46
N LEU A 602 32.19 -8.92 8.11
CA LEU A 602 31.06 -8.22 7.51
C LEU A 602 31.39 -6.73 7.33
N GLY A 603 31.74 -6.35 6.11
CA GLY A 603 32.21 -5.00 5.77
C GLY A 603 31.08 -4.00 5.49
N ARG A 604 29.92 -4.50 5.05
CA ARG A 604 28.79 -3.69 4.60
C ARG A 604 27.44 -4.40 4.80
N VAL A 605 26.43 -3.61 5.18
CA VAL A 605 25.00 -3.95 5.14
C VAL A 605 24.34 -3.06 4.09
N GLY A 606 23.66 -3.64 3.11
CA GLY A 606 23.15 -2.91 1.93
C GLY A 606 21.95 -2.00 2.22
N GLU A 607 21.07 -2.41 3.12
CA GLU A 607 19.90 -1.67 3.60
C GLU A 607 20.00 -1.55 5.14
N ASP A 608 19.10 -2.16 5.91
CA ASP A 608 18.98 -1.92 7.34
C ASP A 608 19.79 -2.89 8.21
N LEU A 609 20.38 -2.37 9.28
CA LEU A 609 20.92 -3.15 10.39
C LEU A 609 19.97 -3.05 11.59
N GLU A 610 19.38 -4.16 12.01
CA GLU A 610 18.55 -4.24 13.21
C GLU A 610 19.08 -5.27 14.20
N ILE A 611 19.30 -4.82 15.44
CA ILE A 611 19.68 -5.66 16.57
C ILE A 611 18.69 -5.40 17.70
N SER A 612 17.82 -6.37 18.00
CA SER A 612 16.73 -6.15 18.94
C SER A 612 16.48 -7.29 19.94
N ALA A 613 16.04 -6.94 21.15
CA ALA A 613 15.59 -7.89 22.17
C ALA A 613 16.57 -9.04 22.51
N CYS A 614 17.89 -8.84 22.38
CA CYS A 614 18.90 -9.83 22.74
C CYS A 614 19.36 -9.60 24.19
N ALA A 615 18.61 -10.19 25.13
CA ALA A 615 18.71 -9.84 26.56
C ALA A 615 20.09 -10.07 27.20
N ALA A 616 20.90 -11.02 26.72
CA ALA A 616 22.26 -11.27 27.21
C ALA A 616 23.35 -10.45 26.48
N MET A 617 22.99 -9.66 25.47
CA MET A 617 23.96 -8.95 24.63
C MET A 617 24.61 -7.81 25.41
N THR A 618 25.94 -7.86 25.53
CA THR A 618 26.71 -6.86 26.29
C THR A 618 27.58 -5.98 25.41
N SER A 619 27.84 -6.40 24.17
CA SER A 619 28.70 -5.73 23.19
C SER A 619 28.27 -6.12 21.77
N LEU A 620 28.60 -5.29 20.78
CA LEU A 620 28.41 -5.57 19.36
C LEU A 620 29.70 -6.04 18.67
N ASN A 621 30.73 -6.40 19.45
CA ASN A 621 31.99 -6.97 18.95
C ASN A 621 31.68 -8.10 17.97
N GLY A 622 32.44 -8.12 16.87
CA GLY A 622 32.11 -8.91 15.69
C GLY A 622 31.58 -8.08 14.54
N LEU A 623 31.17 -6.83 14.75
CA LEU A 623 30.88 -5.89 13.65
C LEU A 623 32.05 -4.96 13.32
N ASP A 624 33.25 -5.25 13.82
CA ASP A 624 34.39 -4.33 13.75
C ASP A 624 34.83 -3.99 12.32
N SER A 625 34.55 -4.84 11.33
CA SER A 625 34.84 -4.55 9.92
C SER A 625 33.76 -3.69 9.23
N LEU A 626 32.61 -3.46 9.86
CA LEU A 626 31.49 -2.76 9.26
C LEU A 626 31.81 -1.28 9.08
N THR A 627 31.74 -0.81 7.84
CA THR A 627 32.08 0.58 7.48
C THR A 627 30.88 1.38 6.97
N GLU A 628 29.85 0.70 6.46
CA GLU A 628 28.68 1.30 5.84
C GLU A 628 27.42 0.47 6.09
N VAL A 629 26.34 1.18 6.45
CA VAL A 629 24.96 0.71 6.44
C VAL A 629 24.18 1.59 5.47
N GLY A 630 23.61 0.98 4.43
CA GLY A 630 22.96 1.69 3.33
C GLY A 630 21.55 2.20 3.64
N GLY A 631 20.94 1.73 4.72
CA GLY A 631 19.67 2.21 5.27
C GLY A 631 19.82 2.64 6.73
N GLN A 632 18.89 2.20 7.58
CA GLN A 632 18.84 2.57 9.00
C GLN A 632 19.64 1.61 9.89
N VAL A 633 20.12 2.10 11.04
CA VAL A 633 20.66 1.29 12.13
C VAL A 633 19.70 1.35 13.31
N ARG A 634 19.01 0.25 13.61
CA ARG A 634 18.11 0.12 14.75
C ARG A 634 18.70 -0.81 15.80
N ILE A 635 18.97 -0.28 17.00
CA ILE A 635 19.42 -1.07 18.14
C ILE A 635 18.43 -0.83 19.28
N GLN A 636 17.64 -1.85 19.63
CA GLN A 636 16.57 -1.66 20.59
C GLN A 636 16.34 -2.83 21.55
N ASP A 637 15.86 -2.53 22.75
CA ASP A 637 15.48 -3.56 23.74
C ASP A 637 16.64 -4.51 24.14
N ASN A 638 17.90 -4.09 23.98
CA ASN A 638 19.07 -4.84 24.42
C ASN A 638 19.49 -4.38 25.81
N PHE A 639 18.75 -4.84 26.82
CA PHE A 639 18.84 -4.27 28.18
C PHE A 639 20.20 -4.43 28.87
N ALA A 640 21.05 -5.37 28.42
CA ALA A 640 22.40 -5.58 28.95
C ALA A 640 23.51 -4.87 28.15
N LEU A 641 23.17 -4.23 27.03
CA LEU A 641 24.13 -3.58 26.14
C LEU A 641 24.67 -2.31 26.80
N LYS A 642 26.00 -2.22 26.94
CA LYS A 642 26.66 -1.11 27.65
C LYS A 642 27.14 0.01 26.74
N ASN A 643 27.52 -0.34 25.53
CA ASN A 643 28.05 0.59 24.53
C ASN A 643 27.89 -0.02 23.14
N LEU A 644 28.33 0.74 22.13
CA LEU A 644 28.32 0.33 20.73
C LEU A 644 29.68 -0.22 20.25
N ASP A 645 30.54 -0.70 21.17
CA ASP A 645 31.82 -1.31 20.79
C ASP A 645 31.55 -2.47 19.82
N GLY A 646 32.27 -2.46 18.71
CA GLY A 646 31.96 -3.24 17.51
C GLY A 646 31.65 -2.34 16.31
N LEU A 647 31.09 -1.14 16.51
CA LEU A 647 30.80 -0.19 15.43
C LEU A 647 31.92 0.85 15.20
N ASN A 648 33.13 0.56 15.67
CA ASN A 648 34.26 1.49 15.71
C ASN A 648 34.67 2.04 14.33
N ASN A 649 34.45 1.27 13.26
CA ASN A 649 34.83 1.63 11.90
C ASN A 649 33.65 2.14 11.06
N LEU A 650 32.45 2.21 11.63
CA LEU A 650 31.25 2.64 10.93
C LEU A 650 31.37 4.13 10.56
N GLY A 651 31.38 4.41 9.25
CA GLY A 651 31.55 5.75 8.70
C GLY A 651 30.26 6.34 8.12
N VAL A 652 29.30 5.49 7.76
CA VAL A 652 28.10 5.87 7.01
C VAL A 652 26.87 5.13 7.54
N ILE A 653 25.85 5.90 7.89
CA ILE A 653 24.45 5.48 8.02
C ILE A 653 23.66 6.41 7.10
N GLN A 654 23.12 5.88 5.99
CA GLN A 654 22.46 6.73 4.99
C GLN A 654 21.14 7.32 5.52
N ASP A 655 20.39 6.52 6.27
CA ASP A 655 19.12 6.92 6.87
C ASP A 655 19.30 7.18 8.38
N GLU A 656 18.51 6.54 9.24
CA GLU A 656 18.44 6.90 10.65
C GLU A 656 19.26 5.98 11.57
N LEU A 657 19.91 6.56 12.58
CA LEU A 657 20.38 5.83 13.76
C LEU A 657 19.29 5.87 14.84
N LEU A 658 18.69 4.71 15.13
CA LEU A 658 17.64 4.52 16.11
C LEU A 658 18.15 3.69 17.29
N LEU A 659 18.36 4.34 18.44
CA LEU A 659 18.74 3.66 19.69
C LEU A 659 17.57 3.77 20.67
N THR A 660 16.91 2.66 20.97
CA THR A 660 15.69 2.65 21.79
C THR A 660 15.73 1.64 22.94
N ARG A 661 15.45 2.04 24.18
CA ARG A 661 15.36 1.12 25.33
C ARG A 661 16.60 0.24 25.55
N ASN A 662 17.81 0.76 25.35
CA ASN A 662 19.06 0.10 25.75
C ASN A 662 19.49 0.61 27.12
N TYR A 663 18.79 0.14 28.16
CA TYR A 663 18.79 0.78 29.48
C TYR A 663 20.15 0.85 30.19
N GLN A 664 21.12 -0.01 29.85
CA GLN A 664 22.47 0.01 30.42
C GLN A 664 23.49 0.74 29.54
N MET A 665 23.09 1.25 28.38
CA MET A 665 24.00 1.91 27.44
C MET A 665 24.40 3.28 27.97
N ASP A 666 25.68 3.46 28.29
CA ASP A 666 26.20 4.71 28.86
C ASP A 666 27.07 5.53 27.90
N SER A 667 27.46 4.94 26.77
CA SER A 667 28.35 5.56 25.77
C SER A 667 28.05 5.11 24.33
N ILE A 668 28.15 6.06 23.39
CA ILE A 668 28.14 5.83 21.94
C ILE A 668 29.49 6.17 21.27
N THR A 669 30.59 6.26 22.03
CA THR A 669 31.92 6.68 21.54
C THR A 669 32.48 5.84 20.39
N ALA A 670 32.01 4.59 20.24
CA ALA A 670 32.37 3.75 19.11
C ALA A 670 31.99 4.37 17.75
N LEU A 671 31.00 5.27 17.72
CA LEU A 671 30.61 5.97 16.50
C LEU A 671 31.59 7.06 16.05
N GLY A 672 32.75 7.23 16.70
CA GLY A 672 33.73 8.29 16.43
C GLY A 672 34.28 8.38 15.00
N ASN A 673 33.96 7.44 14.11
CA ASN A 673 34.27 7.47 12.68
C ASN A 673 33.10 7.87 11.76
N LEU A 674 31.89 8.00 12.30
CA LEU A 674 30.65 8.32 11.59
C LEU A 674 30.69 9.73 11.02
N ARG A 675 30.51 9.85 9.70
CA ARG A 675 30.55 11.13 8.96
C ARG A 675 29.22 11.45 8.28
N ILE A 676 28.53 10.42 7.83
CA ILE A 676 27.22 10.52 7.18
C ILE A 676 26.20 9.88 8.12
N LEU A 677 25.18 10.67 8.48
CA LEU A 677 24.06 10.26 9.30
C LEU A 677 22.81 10.95 8.75
N GLY A 678 21.84 10.19 8.26
CA GLY A 678 20.58 10.72 7.72
C GLY A 678 19.61 11.19 8.81
N GLY A 679 19.64 10.62 10.01
CA GLY A 679 18.85 11.08 11.16
C GLY A 679 19.30 10.44 12.47
N LEU A 680 18.97 11.05 13.61
CA LEU A 680 19.32 10.59 14.95
C LEU A 680 18.06 10.45 15.81
N GLY A 681 17.64 9.22 16.08
CA GLY A 681 16.57 8.90 17.02
C GLY A 681 17.11 8.20 18.27
N LEU A 682 16.99 8.86 19.42
CA LEU A 682 17.34 8.31 20.73
C LEU A 682 16.09 8.30 21.59
N SER A 683 15.69 7.12 22.09
CA SER A 683 14.51 7.00 22.96
C SER A 683 14.75 6.08 24.14
N GLU A 684 14.41 6.53 25.34
CA GLU A 684 14.46 5.72 26.57
C GLU A 684 15.83 5.03 26.80
N ASN A 685 16.93 5.77 26.63
CA ASN A 685 18.28 5.33 27.05
C ASN A 685 18.73 6.15 28.27
N PRO A 686 18.23 5.83 29.49
CA PRO A 686 18.37 6.68 30.66
C PRO A 686 19.81 6.80 31.19
N GLU A 687 20.69 5.85 30.89
CA GLU A 687 22.09 5.86 31.36
C GLU A 687 23.06 6.53 30.37
N LEU A 688 22.61 6.92 29.18
CA LEU A 688 23.47 7.54 28.16
C LEU A 688 23.93 8.92 28.63
N LYS A 689 25.26 9.12 28.76
CA LYS A 689 25.85 10.32 29.40
C LYS A 689 26.19 11.45 28.43
N SER A 690 26.54 11.13 27.19
CA SER A 690 26.87 12.11 26.15
C SER A 690 26.65 11.53 24.76
N LEU A 691 26.73 12.38 23.75
CA LEU A 691 26.71 12.01 22.33
C LEU A 691 28.13 11.96 21.73
N THR A 692 29.16 11.88 22.58
CA THR A 692 30.56 11.76 22.19
C THR A 692 30.72 10.54 21.28
N GLY A 693 31.33 10.71 20.13
CA GLY A 693 31.27 9.80 18.99
C GLY A 693 30.67 10.45 17.73
N LEU A 694 29.83 11.48 17.86
CA LEU A 694 29.19 12.14 16.72
C LEU A 694 29.93 13.38 16.20
N GLU A 695 31.16 13.66 16.66
CA GLU A 695 31.87 14.93 16.41
C GLU A 695 32.21 15.18 14.94
N LYS A 696 32.19 14.13 14.12
CA LYS A 696 32.46 14.17 12.67
C LYS A 696 31.21 14.40 11.83
N VAL A 697 30.01 14.33 12.42
CA VAL A 697 28.74 14.61 11.74
C VAL A 697 28.55 16.13 11.67
N ILE A 698 28.48 16.65 10.45
CA ILE A 698 28.35 18.11 10.18
C ILE A 698 26.90 18.47 9.81
N ALA A 699 26.18 17.54 9.18
CA ALA A 699 24.78 17.69 8.84
C ALA A 699 24.04 16.36 9.07
N THR A 700 22.78 16.45 9.46
CA THR A 700 21.87 15.30 9.64
C THR A 700 20.44 15.71 9.28
N GLY A 701 19.52 14.76 9.15
CA GLY A 701 18.08 14.99 9.04
C GLY A 701 17.46 15.21 10.42
N THR A 702 16.40 14.48 10.75
CA THR A 702 15.71 14.64 12.03
C THR A 702 16.61 14.25 13.20
N ILE A 703 16.62 15.09 14.24
CA ILE A 703 17.15 14.77 15.57
C ILE A 703 15.97 14.63 16.51
N ASN A 704 15.70 13.43 17.00
CA ASN A 704 14.66 13.13 17.98
C ASN A 704 15.27 12.45 19.21
N ILE A 705 15.38 13.18 20.32
CA ILE A 705 15.92 12.67 21.58
C ILE A 705 14.83 12.72 22.65
N SER A 706 14.48 11.56 23.19
CA SER A 706 13.39 11.41 24.15
C SER A 706 13.72 10.49 25.32
N GLY A 707 13.42 10.90 26.55
CA GLY A 707 13.62 10.04 27.74
C GLY A 707 15.08 9.63 28.01
N CYS A 708 16.06 10.34 27.45
CA CYS A 708 17.49 10.11 27.67
C CYS A 708 17.98 10.91 28.88
N ASN A 709 17.52 10.51 30.07
CA ASN A 709 17.69 11.27 31.31
C ASN A 709 19.14 11.37 31.82
N GLY A 710 20.07 10.60 31.29
CA GLY A 710 21.50 10.67 31.62
C GLY A 710 22.25 11.80 30.91
N LEU A 711 21.65 12.38 29.86
CA LEU A 711 22.25 13.47 29.08
C LEU A 711 22.12 14.78 29.84
N ALA A 712 23.25 15.35 30.30
CA ALA A 712 23.30 16.70 30.86
C ALA A 712 23.40 17.78 29.78
N GLY A 713 23.97 17.43 28.63
CA GLY A 713 24.14 18.27 27.45
C GLY A 713 24.15 17.42 26.18
N LEU A 714 24.47 18.04 25.05
CA LEU A 714 24.55 17.38 23.75
C LEU A 714 26.00 17.26 23.26
N GLU A 715 26.96 17.04 24.17
CA GLU A 715 28.39 16.91 23.86
C GLU A 715 28.61 15.84 22.80
N GLY A 716 29.26 16.21 21.70
CA GLY A 716 29.38 15.39 20.49
C GLY A 716 28.73 16.04 19.26
N LEU A 717 27.76 16.94 19.44
CA LEU A 717 27.11 17.69 18.35
C LEU A 717 27.77 19.05 18.07
N ASP A 718 28.92 19.35 18.68
CA ASP A 718 29.60 20.65 18.66
C ASP A 718 30.02 21.17 17.26
N ASN A 719 30.02 20.30 16.25
CA ASN A 719 30.39 20.61 14.87
C ASN A 719 29.20 20.58 13.91
N LEU A 720 27.99 20.30 14.40
CA LEU A 720 26.79 20.25 13.59
C LEU A 720 26.42 21.66 13.12
N THR A 721 26.21 21.83 11.82
CA THR A 721 25.80 23.10 11.20
C THR A 721 24.40 23.07 10.62
N THR A 722 23.89 21.88 10.28
CA THR A 722 22.62 21.71 9.55
C THR A 722 21.80 20.55 10.09
N ILE A 723 20.51 20.80 10.32
CA ILE A 723 19.45 19.82 10.57
C ILE A 723 18.45 19.98 9.41
N ASN A 724 18.40 19.00 8.51
CA ASN A 724 17.60 19.09 7.29
C ASN A 724 16.09 18.90 7.53
N ASP A 725 15.69 18.56 8.74
CA ASP A 725 14.31 18.26 9.12
C ASP A 725 14.06 18.72 10.56
N ASP A 726 13.45 17.89 11.43
CA ASP A 726 12.99 18.30 12.75
C ASP A 726 14.09 18.21 13.84
N LEU A 727 14.05 19.14 14.80
CA LEU A 727 14.77 19.06 16.07
C LEU A 727 13.77 18.86 17.22
N ILE A 728 13.73 17.67 17.78
CA ILE A 728 12.77 17.24 18.80
C ILE A 728 13.53 16.77 20.03
N LEU A 729 13.45 17.53 21.13
CA LEU A 729 13.99 17.16 22.43
C LEU A 729 12.84 17.09 23.44
N THR A 730 12.45 15.88 23.83
CA THR A 730 11.25 15.66 24.65
C THR A 730 11.50 14.82 25.90
N ASN A 731 11.02 15.27 27.07
CA ASN A 731 11.08 14.49 28.32
C ASN A 731 12.49 14.02 28.70
N ASN A 732 13.53 14.81 28.41
CA ASN A 732 14.90 14.53 28.88
C ASN A 732 15.11 15.27 30.20
N ASP A 733 14.73 14.63 31.31
CA ASP A 733 14.70 15.27 32.64
C ASP A 733 16.09 15.73 33.09
N GLY A 734 17.16 15.07 32.66
CA GLY A 734 18.55 15.40 32.99
C GLY A 734 19.16 16.51 32.13
N LEU A 735 18.52 16.92 31.03
CA LEU A 735 19.10 17.85 30.06
C LEU A 735 19.14 19.26 30.62
N GLU A 736 20.34 19.76 30.95
CA GLU A 736 20.56 21.08 31.55
C GLU A 736 20.80 22.16 30.50
N ARG A 737 21.47 21.81 29.41
CA ARG A 737 21.91 22.73 28.34
C ARG A 737 21.87 22.09 26.97
N ILE A 738 21.83 22.94 25.94
CA ILE A 738 21.92 22.58 24.52
C ILE A 738 22.99 23.41 23.80
N THR A 739 23.98 23.92 24.52
CA THR A 739 25.01 24.87 24.02
C THR A 739 25.80 24.33 22.84
N GLU A 740 25.91 23.02 22.73
CA GLU A 740 26.64 22.30 21.69
C GLU A 740 25.99 22.46 20.30
N LEU A 741 24.70 22.83 20.24
CA LEU A 741 24.02 23.20 19.00
C LEU A 741 24.42 24.60 18.47
N GLY A 742 25.30 25.31 19.17
CA GLY A 742 25.65 26.71 18.85
C GLY A 742 26.24 26.96 17.47
N LYS A 743 26.59 25.95 16.68
CA LYS A 743 27.01 26.10 15.26
C LYS A 743 25.91 25.81 14.26
N VAL A 744 24.73 25.38 14.70
CA VAL A 744 23.60 25.08 13.81
C VAL A 744 23.06 26.38 13.24
N GLU A 745 23.14 26.51 11.92
CA GLU A 745 22.65 27.66 11.16
C GLU A 745 21.30 27.36 10.49
N LEU A 746 21.03 26.09 10.17
CA LEU A 746 19.87 25.65 9.40
C LEU A 746 19.11 24.56 10.14
N VAL A 747 17.81 24.79 10.39
CA VAL A 747 16.81 23.77 10.74
C VAL A 747 15.65 23.95 9.78
N SER A 748 15.37 22.96 8.93
CA SER A 748 14.35 23.09 7.87
C SER A 748 12.96 22.59 8.29
N GLY A 749 12.87 21.82 9.37
CA GLY A 749 11.62 21.33 9.96
C GLY A 749 11.18 22.18 11.15
N LEU A 750 10.59 21.53 12.16
CA LEU A 750 10.16 22.16 13.40
C LEU A 750 11.22 22.06 14.51
N ILE A 751 11.13 22.95 15.49
CA ILE A 751 11.83 22.82 16.77
C ILE A 751 10.79 22.50 17.83
N ARG A 752 10.92 21.36 18.51
CA ARG A 752 10.09 20.97 19.65
C ARG A 752 10.95 20.70 20.87
N LEU A 753 10.83 21.58 21.85
CA LEU A 753 11.42 21.44 23.18
C LEU A 753 10.29 21.29 24.18
N ASN A 754 10.09 20.07 24.69
CA ASN A 754 9.01 19.78 25.62
C ASN A 754 9.43 18.90 26.80
N GLY A 755 8.98 19.21 28.01
CA GLY A 755 9.15 18.31 29.15
C GLY A 755 10.61 18.17 29.64
N ASN A 756 11.54 19.03 29.22
CA ASN A 756 12.95 18.97 29.64
C ASN A 756 13.09 19.76 30.96
N LYS A 757 12.95 19.07 32.09
CA LYS A 757 12.77 19.70 33.41
C LYS A 757 13.94 20.56 33.86
N LEU A 758 15.18 20.20 33.53
CA LEU A 758 16.38 20.92 33.95
C LEU A 758 16.91 21.91 32.91
N LEU A 759 16.30 22.00 31.72
CA LEU A 759 16.77 22.87 30.66
C LEU A 759 16.58 24.34 31.07
N THR A 760 17.68 25.10 31.14
CA THR A 760 17.67 26.48 31.66
C THR A 760 17.72 27.56 30.58
N SER A 761 18.30 27.25 29.42
CA SER A 761 18.64 28.23 28.39
C SER A 761 18.54 27.68 26.96
N LEU A 762 18.06 28.51 26.02
CA LEU A 762 18.03 28.22 24.58
C LEU A 762 19.29 28.68 23.83
N SER A 763 20.36 29.08 24.53
CA SER A 763 21.58 29.68 23.93
C SER A 763 22.17 28.91 22.73
N GLY A 764 22.03 27.59 22.69
CA GLY A 764 22.44 26.76 21.55
C GLY A 764 21.70 27.02 20.24
N LEU A 765 20.53 27.65 20.27
CA LEU A 765 19.71 27.90 19.08
C LEU A 765 20.00 29.26 18.42
N ASN A 766 20.89 30.09 18.99
CA ASN A 766 21.01 31.51 18.65
C ASN A 766 21.37 31.80 17.18
N ASN A 767 21.98 30.85 16.47
CA ASN A 767 22.49 31.04 15.11
C ASN A 767 21.56 30.50 14.01
N ILE A 768 20.42 29.94 14.38
CA ILE A 768 19.45 29.37 13.43
C ILE A 768 18.81 30.49 12.62
N GLN A 769 18.75 30.31 11.30
CA GLN A 769 18.03 31.19 10.38
C GLN A 769 16.51 31.04 10.60
N PRO A 770 15.79 32.09 11.04
CA PRO A 770 14.36 31.97 11.37
C PRO A 770 13.47 31.62 10.16
N ALA A 771 13.91 31.99 8.96
CA ALA A 771 13.15 31.78 7.73
C ALA A 771 13.00 30.29 7.38
N THR A 772 13.95 29.46 7.80
CA THR A 772 14.04 28.05 7.43
C THR A 772 13.20 27.16 8.36
N LEU A 773 12.94 27.62 9.59
CA LEU A 773 12.10 26.93 10.56
C LEU A 773 10.62 26.94 10.16
N THR A 774 9.94 25.79 10.19
CA THR A 774 8.49 25.71 9.91
C THR A 774 7.67 26.08 11.14
N GLU A 775 7.92 25.41 12.27
CA GLU A 775 7.12 25.53 13.51
C GLU A 775 8.01 25.58 14.77
N LEU A 776 7.54 26.27 15.81
CA LEU A 776 8.22 26.35 17.11
C LEU A 776 7.32 25.90 18.27
N TYR A 777 7.68 24.80 18.91
CA TYR A 777 7.02 24.29 20.10
C TYR A 777 7.95 24.37 21.31
N LEU A 778 7.57 25.19 22.29
CA LEU A 778 8.34 25.42 23.51
C LEU A 778 7.42 25.34 24.72
N TYR A 779 7.22 24.14 25.26
CA TYR A 779 6.24 24.00 26.35
C TYR A 779 6.61 22.96 27.41
N GLU A 780 6.17 23.19 28.65
CA GLU A 780 6.43 22.30 29.80
C GLU A 780 7.92 22.12 30.11
N ASN A 781 8.73 23.18 29.96
CA ASN A 781 10.13 23.20 30.40
C ASN A 781 10.25 24.13 31.63
N PRO A 782 9.94 23.65 32.86
CA PRO A 782 9.71 24.51 34.03
C PRO A 782 10.94 25.31 34.49
N SER A 783 12.17 24.87 34.17
CA SER A 783 13.41 25.58 34.52
C SER A 783 13.88 26.57 33.44
N LEU A 784 13.21 26.61 32.28
CA LEU A 784 13.64 27.41 31.14
C LEU A 784 13.37 28.89 31.39
N SER A 785 14.41 29.63 31.77
CA SER A 785 14.33 31.07 32.07
C SER A 785 15.02 31.97 31.06
N GLU A 786 15.86 31.42 30.18
CA GLU A 786 16.55 32.16 29.11
C GLU A 786 16.09 31.62 27.74
N CYS A 787 15.16 32.33 27.10
CA CYS A 787 14.57 31.94 25.81
C CYS A 787 14.66 33.05 24.75
N GLU A 788 15.13 34.23 25.14
CA GLU A 788 15.32 35.42 24.35
C GLU A 788 16.59 35.37 23.46
N VAL A 789 16.81 34.24 22.80
CA VAL A 789 17.90 34.11 21.82
C VAL A 789 17.49 34.73 20.48
N GLN A 790 18.46 35.29 19.76
CA GLN A 790 18.20 36.16 18.60
C GLN A 790 17.34 35.48 17.54
N SER A 791 17.66 34.24 17.18
CA SER A 791 16.90 33.42 16.23
C SER A 791 15.42 33.22 16.63
N ILE A 792 15.15 33.01 17.92
CA ILE A 792 13.79 32.82 18.44
C ILE A 792 13.04 34.15 18.48
N CYS A 793 13.70 35.25 18.88
CA CYS A 793 13.13 36.59 18.84
C CYS A 793 12.75 37.00 17.40
N ASP A 794 13.63 36.72 16.44
CA ASP A 794 13.39 37.00 15.03
C ASP A 794 12.25 36.14 14.47
N TYR A 795 12.20 34.85 14.80
CA TYR A 795 11.11 33.95 14.39
C TYR A 795 9.74 34.42 14.89
N LEU A 796 9.64 34.76 16.19
CA LEU A 796 8.39 35.24 16.79
C LEU A 796 7.96 36.63 16.31
N GLY A 797 8.88 37.37 15.67
CA GLY A 797 8.65 38.65 15.00
C GLY A 797 8.13 38.52 13.56
N MET A 798 8.22 37.34 12.94
CA MET A 798 7.71 37.10 11.58
C MET A 798 6.18 36.97 11.58
N VAL A 799 5.56 37.42 10.48
CA VAL A 799 4.13 37.18 10.22
C VAL A 799 3.92 35.75 9.71
N ASP A 800 2.77 35.16 10.00
CA ASP A 800 2.34 33.85 9.49
C ASP A 800 3.20 32.63 9.91
N LYS A 801 3.92 32.71 11.04
CA LYS A 801 4.64 31.58 11.65
C LYS A 801 3.82 30.92 12.77
N TYR A 802 3.88 29.59 12.87
CA TYR A 802 3.16 28.81 13.89
C TYR A 802 4.03 28.56 15.12
N TYR A 803 3.50 28.82 16.32
CA TYR A 803 4.19 28.57 17.57
C TYR A 803 3.24 28.13 18.70
N GLN A 804 3.78 27.38 19.66
CA GLN A 804 3.14 27.08 20.94
C GLN A 804 4.12 27.31 22.09
N ILE A 805 3.76 28.19 23.03
CA ILE A 805 4.61 28.53 24.19
C ILE A 805 3.76 28.58 25.47
N TYR A 806 3.99 27.66 26.39
CA TYR A 806 3.32 27.61 27.71
C TYR A 806 4.04 26.70 28.70
N GLY A 807 3.75 26.78 30.00
CA GLY A 807 4.30 25.83 30.98
C GLY A 807 5.81 25.91 31.21
N ASN A 808 6.47 26.99 30.76
CA ASN A 808 7.89 27.26 31.03
C ASN A 808 8.07 28.24 32.22
N ALA A 809 9.31 28.53 32.62
CA ALA A 809 9.58 29.51 33.67
C ALA A 809 9.06 30.91 33.30
N GLU A 810 8.91 31.80 34.29
CA GLU A 810 8.14 33.06 34.16
C GLU A 810 8.52 33.91 32.92
N ALA A 811 9.82 34.05 32.63
CA ALA A 811 10.32 34.81 31.49
C ALA A 811 9.99 34.18 30.11
N CYS A 812 9.74 32.88 30.07
CA CYS A 812 9.50 32.08 28.86
C CYS A 812 8.09 31.48 28.79
N SER A 813 7.20 31.94 29.66
CA SER A 813 5.89 31.33 29.91
C SER A 813 4.84 31.57 28.81
N SER A 814 5.06 32.53 27.91
CA SER A 814 4.17 32.89 26.80
C SER A 814 4.92 33.71 25.75
N ARG A 815 4.39 33.82 24.53
CA ARG A 815 5.00 34.66 23.48
C ARG A 815 5.21 36.11 23.95
N GLU A 816 4.24 36.70 24.63
CA GLU A 816 4.33 38.10 25.09
C GLU A 816 5.50 38.29 26.05
N LYS A 817 5.74 37.31 26.93
CA LYS A 817 6.86 37.33 27.88
C LYS A 817 8.20 37.16 27.17
N VAL A 818 8.29 36.23 26.22
CA VAL A 818 9.48 36.04 25.39
C VAL A 818 9.78 37.32 24.61
N MET A 819 8.80 37.89 23.91
CA MET A 819 8.96 39.14 23.15
C MET A 819 9.27 40.34 24.06
N GLN A 820 8.73 40.38 25.28
CA GLN A 820 9.10 41.40 26.26
C GLN A 820 10.57 41.26 26.65
N ALA A 821 11.06 40.05 26.91
CA ALA A 821 12.48 39.80 27.14
C ALA A 821 13.34 40.20 25.93
N CYS A 822 12.89 39.90 24.70
CA CYS A 822 13.52 40.36 23.45
C CYS A 822 13.53 41.89 23.28
N THR A 823 12.62 42.64 23.93
CA THR A 823 12.60 44.12 23.89
C THR A 823 13.40 44.79 25.02
N ILE A 824 13.57 44.09 26.15
CA ILE A 824 14.43 44.53 27.25
C ILE A 824 15.89 44.26 26.90
N GLY A 825 16.17 43.14 26.24
CA GLY A 825 17.41 42.90 25.51
C GLY A 825 17.44 43.72 24.22
N ILE A 826 17.94 44.96 24.27
CA ILE A 826 18.07 45.76 23.04
C ILE A 826 19.04 45.04 22.10
N PRO A 827 18.68 44.79 20.83
CA PRO A 827 19.59 44.19 19.85
C PRO A 827 20.85 45.06 19.74
N ASP A 828 22.01 44.41 19.63
CA ASP A 828 23.25 45.05 19.22
C ASP A 828 23.00 45.79 17.90
N ILE A 829 22.86 47.11 17.97
CA ILE A 829 22.80 47.96 16.79
C ILE A 829 24.13 47.75 16.05
N PRO A 830 24.15 47.32 14.79
CA PRO A 830 25.38 47.13 14.05
C PRO A 830 25.94 48.50 13.67
N ALA A 831 26.70 49.09 14.58
CA ALA A 831 27.67 50.13 14.26
C ALA A 831 29.07 49.52 14.39
N SER A 832 29.82 49.57 13.29
CA SER A 832 31.20 49.07 13.17
C SER A 832 32.02 49.26 14.45
N GLY A 833 32.44 48.14 15.07
CA GLY A 833 33.27 48.12 16.28
C GLY A 833 32.51 47.87 17.60
N THR A 834 31.51 47.01 17.61
CA THR A 834 30.70 46.64 18.80
C THR A 834 31.54 46.04 19.93
N LEU A 835 31.21 46.45 21.16
CA LEU A 835 31.75 45.94 22.41
C LEU A 835 30.93 44.70 22.80
N ARG A 836 31.53 43.49 22.79
CA ARG A 836 30.81 42.24 23.10
C ARG A 836 30.94 41.92 24.59
N PHE A 837 29.83 41.64 25.26
CA PHE A 837 29.84 41.21 26.65
C PHE A 837 28.63 40.35 27.00
N SER A 838 28.83 39.35 27.84
CA SER A 838 27.83 38.36 28.22
C SER A 838 28.05 37.86 29.66
N PRO A 839 26.99 37.45 30.38
CA PRO A 839 25.58 37.59 30.04
C PRO A 839 25.08 39.04 30.17
N ASN A 840 24.05 39.40 29.41
CA ASN A 840 23.37 40.70 29.50
C ASN A 840 21.89 40.52 29.07
N PRO A 841 20.90 40.59 29.98
CA PRO A 841 21.00 41.03 31.38
C PRO A 841 21.85 40.11 32.27
N SER A 842 22.58 40.68 33.23
CA SER A 842 23.44 39.91 34.15
C SER A 842 22.89 39.88 35.57
N ARG A 843 22.99 38.71 36.22
CA ARG A 843 22.80 38.55 37.68
C ARG A 843 24.12 38.57 38.46
N GLY A 844 25.27 38.49 37.78
CA GLY A 844 26.60 38.34 38.39
C GLY A 844 27.73 38.76 37.43
N ILE A 845 28.81 37.97 37.37
CA ILE A 845 29.99 38.29 36.56
C ILE A 845 29.64 38.37 35.07
N VAL A 846 30.12 39.43 34.41
CA VAL A 846 30.00 39.70 32.99
C VAL A 846 31.38 39.60 32.35
N PHE A 847 31.52 38.78 31.33
CA PHE A 847 32.69 38.74 30.46
C PHE A 847 32.60 39.86 29.43
N VAL A 848 33.69 40.60 29.23
CA VAL A 848 33.77 41.74 28.30
C VAL A 848 34.93 41.53 27.35
N GLU A 849 34.63 41.39 26.07
CA GLU A 849 35.60 41.36 24.99
C GLU A 849 35.85 42.79 24.51
N ILE A 850 37.10 43.23 24.61
CA ILE A 850 37.49 44.64 24.47
C ILE A 850 37.96 44.95 23.04
N SER A 851 38.83 44.13 22.47
CA SER A 851 39.45 44.34 21.15
C SER A 851 40.15 43.07 20.67
N GLU A 852 40.31 42.90 19.35
CA GLU A 852 41.11 41.82 18.76
C GLU A 852 42.63 42.00 18.97
N VAL A 853 43.08 43.23 19.29
CA VAL A 853 44.50 43.56 19.48
C VAL A 853 44.79 43.90 20.95
N PRO A 854 45.82 43.31 21.58
CA PRO A 854 46.19 43.62 22.96
C PRO A 854 46.56 45.09 23.16
N GLY A 855 46.04 45.73 24.19
CA GLY A 855 46.30 47.14 24.51
C GLY A 855 45.90 47.50 25.94
N SER A 856 46.14 48.77 26.32
CA SER A 856 45.67 49.32 27.59
C SER A 856 44.37 50.08 27.36
N TYR A 857 43.31 49.67 28.05
CA TYR A 857 41.96 50.22 27.91
C TYR A 857 41.41 50.62 29.27
N THR A 858 40.66 51.71 29.33
CA THR A 858 39.90 52.10 30.52
C THR A 858 38.46 51.67 30.35
N LEU A 859 38.00 50.76 31.20
CA LEU A 859 36.63 50.30 31.30
C LEU A 859 35.91 51.15 32.34
N THR A 860 34.75 51.71 32.01
CA THR A 860 33.95 52.55 32.89
C THR A 860 32.50 52.12 32.83
N LEU A 861 31.89 51.82 33.98
CA LEU A 861 30.47 51.53 34.10
C LEU A 861 29.77 52.74 34.73
N SER A 862 28.70 53.23 34.10
CA SER A 862 27.92 54.38 34.58
C SER A 862 26.45 54.03 34.70
N ASP A 863 25.75 54.59 35.69
CA ASP A 863 24.30 54.44 35.79
C ASP A 863 23.55 55.33 34.77
N VAL A 864 22.21 55.22 34.71
CA VAL A 864 21.37 56.01 33.79
C VAL A 864 21.43 57.53 33.98
N SER A 865 21.93 58.01 35.13
CA SER A 865 22.15 59.44 35.38
C SER A 865 23.52 59.93 34.91
N GLY A 866 24.34 59.02 34.36
CA GLY A 866 25.71 59.29 33.93
C GLY A 866 26.73 59.25 35.08
N ARG A 867 26.33 58.82 36.28
CA ARG A 867 27.25 58.68 37.41
C ARG A 867 28.06 57.40 37.25
N GLN A 868 29.38 57.54 37.25
CA GLN A 868 30.30 56.42 37.24
C GLN A 868 30.17 55.58 38.52
N VAL A 869 29.91 54.28 38.34
CA VAL A 869 29.77 53.31 39.42
C VAL A 869 30.93 52.32 39.50
N LEU A 870 31.66 52.12 38.40
CA LEU A 870 32.91 51.35 38.36
C LEU A 870 33.86 51.93 37.31
N SER A 871 35.17 51.90 37.58
CA SER A 871 36.19 52.10 36.55
C SER A 871 37.40 51.21 36.82
N LYS A 872 37.93 50.60 35.76
CA LYS A 872 39.03 49.64 35.81
C LYS A 872 39.90 49.79 34.57
N THR A 873 41.22 49.83 34.77
CA THR A 873 42.18 49.73 33.65
C THR A 873 42.46 48.26 33.35
N VAL A 874 42.43 47.88 32.07
CA VAL A 874 42.65 46.52 31.60
C VAL A 874 43.78 46.53 30.58
N ASN A 875 44.74 45.61 30.75
CA ASN A 875 45.78 45.34 29.76
C ASN A 875 45.52 43.95 29.15
N GLY A 876 44.97 43.91 27.94
CA GLY A 876 44.57 42.65 27.29
C GLY A 876 43.48 42.85 26.23
N THR A 877 42.94 41.75 25.69
CA THR A 877 41.85 41.73 24.70
C THR A 877 40.48 41.47 25.31
N SER A 878 40.40 41.03 26.57
CA SER A 878 39.16 40.78 27.31
C SER A 878 39.34 40.99 28.82
N THR A 879 38.23 41.09 29.56
CA THR A 879 38.21 41.11 31.02
C THR A 879 36.88 40.60 31.56
N THR A 880 36.77 40.50 32.88
CA THR A 880 35.49 40.35 33.57
C THR A 880 35.20 41.58 34.42
N ILE A 881 33.92 41.89 34.54
CA ILE A 881 33.37 42.85 35.50
C ILE A 881 32.30 42.15 36.34
N ASP A 882 32.27 42.43 37.63
CA ASP A 882 31.23 41.92 38.52
C ASP A 882 30.32 43.07 38.95
N PRO A 883 29.16 43.25 38.32
CA PRO A 883 28.13 44.20 38.76
C PRO A 883 27.26 43.67 39.92
N GLY A 884 27.58 42.53 40.54
CA GLY A 884 26.77 41.86 41.56
C GLY A 884 26.38 42.74 42.76
N TYR A 885 27.18 43.74 43.11
CA TYR A 885 26.93 44.69 44.19
C TYR A 885 26.14 45.94 43.76
N LEU A 886 25.82 46.09 42.47
CA LEU A 886 25.05 47.21 41.95
C LEU A 886 23.54 46.93 42.03
N PRO A 887 22.71 47.95 42.32
CA PRO A 887 21.26 47.82 42.24
C PRO A 887 20.79 47.32 40.87
N ALA A 888 19.65 46.63 40.83
CA ALA A 888 19.00 46.28 39.57
C ALA A 888 18.69 47.56 38.76
N GLY A 889 19.07 47.57 37.49
CA GLY A 889 18.95 48.76 36.65
C GLY A 889 19.78 48.70 35.38
N LEU A 890 19.59 49.71 34.53
CA LEU A 890 20.35 49.90 33.30
C LEU A 890 21.65 50.66 33.59
N TYR A 891 22.75 50.17 33.04
CA TYR A 891 24.08 50.74 33.11
C TYR A 891 24.65 50.90 31.71
N PHE A 892 25.60 51.82 31.56
CA PHE A 892 26.36 52.02 30.33
C PHE A 892 27.81 51.63 30.57
N LEU A 893 28.27 50.62 29.84
CA LEU A 893 29.65 50.15 29.85
C LEU A 893 30.41 50.83 28.72
N THR A 894 31.32 51.74 29.08
CA THR A 894 32.20 52.45 28.14
C THR A 894 33.61 51.89 28.23
N VAL A 895 34.21 51.59 27.07
CA VAL A 895 35.61 51.20 26.93
C VAL A 895 36.33 52.25 26.11
N THR A 896 37.34 52.87 26.73
CA THR A 896 38.14 53.96 26.15
C THR A 896 39.56 53.47 25.91
N GLY A 897 39.95 53.40 24.63
CA GLY A 897 41.33 53.20 24.18
C GLY A 897 41.94 54.50 23.63
N ASN A 898 43.19 54.44 23.14
CA ASN A 898 43.94 55.63 22.70
C ASN A 898 43.30 56.42 21.54
N THR A 899 42.54 55.75 20.66
CA THR A 899 41.93 56.40 19.47
C THR A 899 40.41 56.22 19.40
N ASN A 900 39.83 55.31 20.20
CA ASN A 900 38.45 54.85 20.03
C ASN A 900 37.75 54.76 21.39
N VAL A 901 36.46 55.13 21.43
CA VAL A 901 35.56 54.93 22.57
C VAL A 901 34.38 54.08 22.10
N ARG A 902 34.09 53.00 22.82
CA ARG A 902 32.95 52.11 22.55
C ARG A 902 32.06 52.07 23.78
N THR A 903 30.75 52.13 23.60
CA THR A 903 29.80 52.07 24.72
C THR A 903 28.73 51.02 24.44
N GLY A 904 28.49 50.13 25.40
CA GLY A 904 27.41 49.15 25.39
C GLY A 904 26.46 49.36 26.57
N LYS A 905 25.25 48.80 26.47
CA LYS A 905 24.25 48.83 27.54
C LYS A 905 24.33 47.55 28.35
N LEU A 906 24.54 47.64 29.66
CA LEU A 906 24.56 46.52 30.59
C LEU A 906 23.33 46.59 31.50
N ILE A 907 22.51 45.55 31.52
CA ILE A 907 21.33 45.45 32.37
C ILE A 907 21.71 44.57 33.57
N LYS A 908 21.61 45.11 34.78
CA LYS A 908 21.70 44.34 36.02
C LYS A 908 20.29 43.94 36.44
N LEU A 909 20.03 42.65 36.53
CA LEU A 909 18.77 42.12 37.08
C LEU A 909 18.76 42.12 38.60
#